data_AF-A0A2X0IQJ3-F1
#
_entry.id   AF-A0A2X0IQJ3-F1
#
_cell.length_a   1.000
_cell.length_b   1.000
_cell.length_c   1.000
_cell.angle_alpha   90.00
_cell.angle_beta   90.00
_cell.angle_gamma   90.00
#
_symmetry.space_group_name_H-M   'P 1'
#
loop_
_entity.id
_entity.type
_entity.pdbx_description
1 polymer ?
#
loop_
_entity_poly.entity_id
_entity_poly.type
_entity_poly.pdbx_seq_one_letter_code
_entity_poly.pdbx_strand_id
1 'polypeptide(L)'
;MRVPAHDKAAAQARTDDPVRSLRGREPQQPSTAPRGVAELLALQRAAGNAAVTRTLASVQRSAAEQESEGRPVQRATAHQVLRSAGQPLQEPLRREMEFRLGADFSDVRIHTDPVAQRSAAEVGAHAYTSGHHVVLTDGGQDKHTLAHELTHVIQQRRGPVAGTDNGEGLSVSDPGDRFEREAETNATRVMAAHPPVQRAVSGQAHEAHEACEHAEGTTPVASGAPIAVQRKGFDEISGGLPAEPSAPTGGLFGKLQALTGNQARPDGPVAAKVRADIAAYDRDGNRDPMHCLMALSRIQHQLISAEGTAEGSSPFLAAAGRAVDAELALIRGQISRDDSFPEDARRPFRAMTDQGMLWNHPDWADSAAAFHMRGPSYFRELSELNRAGMAKEIARRGEQPWVADVRSRLTRALDNSVLCHYTPKSRAQVMLDHEQQIKSKTELLAADKDAPNNSEAYDRHGLANEGFVFFYLEVPNSPFRDSRFAGKDEPARVELPLTRSPLMSQGWLMLSDFAQREYPTLRTDPQDPGSLQSRLPTREEGFSDRFTRPVRRFDVGTGRAELDFDKVTSGMEQEPDRDRRGQMMFLASQAAADPHSAMTYGAAPGPQTAHPERLRSNTLMGSDIVPGLVERAIVEIQRIGEVDRHLADRLKAMSGNELLRFLLKDALRPQAMLPNTVSLAQARVVLSSGEELHPTPVPA
;
A
#
# COMPACT_ATOMS: atom_id res chain seq x y z
N MET A 1 67.96 -47.29 17.74
CA MET A 1 69.38 -47.56 17.42
C MET A 1 69.50 -47.72 15.90
N ARG A 2 70.58 -47.19 15.31
CA ARG A 2 70.82 -46.92 13.88
C ARG A 2 70.78 -48.15 12.93
N VAL A 3 70.21 -47.94 11.74
CA VAL A 3 70.65 -48.20 10.33
C VAL A 3 71.89 -49.11 10.15
N PRO A 4 71.97 -50.08 9.18
CA PRO A 4 72.28 -49.84 7.74
C PRO A 4 71.78 -50.94 6.76
N ALA A 5 72.01 -50.98 5.43
CA ALA A 5 72.27 -50.07 4.30
C ALA A 5 72.45 -50.94 3.01
N HIS A 6 72.29 -50.31 1.82
CA HIS A 6 72.97 -50.61 0.51
C HIS A 6 72.67 -51.95 -0.22
N ASP A 7 72.71 -52.10 -1.57
CA ASP A 7 73.17 -51.28 -2.70
C ASP A 7 72.67 -51.81 -4.09
N LYS A 8 72.54 -50.88 -5.06
CA LYS A 8 72.94 -50.88 -6.50
C LYS A 8 72.39 -51.77 -7.65
N ALA A 9 72.01 -51.01 -8.70
CA ALA A 9 72.43 -51.06 -10.14
C ALA A 9 71.89 -52.17 -11.06
N ALA A 10 71.74 -52.04 -12.39
CA ALA A 10 71.64 -50.99 -13.43
C ALA A 10 71.56 -51.75 -14.78
N ALA A 11 70.89 -51.23 -15.82
CA ALA A 11 71.31 -51.29 -17.25
C ALA A 11 70.16 -51.00 -18.24
N GLN A 12 70.47 -50.17 -19.24
CA GLN A 12 69.68 -49.82 -20.42
C GLN A 12 70.12 -50.66 -21.64
N ALA A 13 69.26 -50.81 -22.65
CA ALA A 13 69.63 -50.64 -24.07
C ALA A 13 68.38 -50.60 -24.99
N ARG A 14 68.48 -49.77 -26.03
CA ARG A 14 67.53 -49.46 -27.12
C ARG A 14 67.68 -50.44 -28.29
N THR A 15 66.69 -50.50 -29.20
CA THR A 15 66.83 -50.29 -30.67
C THR A 15 65.49 -50.41 -31.42
N ASP A 16 65.16 -49.34 -32.16
CA ASP A 16 64.72 -49.21 -33.57
C ASP A 16 63.47 -49.88 -34.20
N ASP A 17 62.75 -48.99 -34.90
CA ASP A 17 61.64 -49.07 -35.89
C ASP A 17 61.99 -49.82 -37.19
N PRO A 18 61.06 -50.23 -38.12
CA PRO A 18 60.30 -49.28 -38.96
C PRO A 18 58.94 -49.69 -39.64
N VAL A 19 58.07 -48.70 -39.86
CA VAL A 19 57.36 -48.25 -41.11
C VAL A 19 56.37 -49.15 -41.94
N ARG A 20 55.15 -48.59 -42.13
CA ARG A 20 54.11 -48.65 -43.21
C ARG A 20 53.34 -49.95 -43.55
N SER A 21 52.00 -49.88 -43.52
CA SER A 21 51.12 -49.65 -44.70
C SER A 21 49.63 -49.89 -44.37
N LEU A 22 48.73 -49.04 -44.89
CA LEU A 22 47.27 -49.09 -44.78
C LEU A 22 46.65 -49.74 -46.02
N ARG A 23 45.65 -50.63 -45.88
CA ARG A 23 44.57 -50.88 -46.88
C ARG A 23 43.42 -51.76 -46.34
N GLY A 24 42.19 -51.22 -46.36
CA GLY A 24 41.02 -51.77 -47.07
C GLY A 24 40.18 -52.94 -46.48
N ARG A 25 38.99 -52.57 -45.97
CA ARG A 25 37.61 -53.15 -46.10
C ARG A 25 37.31 -54.67 -45.81
N GLU A 26 36.32 -54.85 -44.92
CA GLU A 26 35.47 -56.02 -44.53
C GLU A 26 34.77 -56.77 -45.70
N PRO A 27 33.96 -57.88 -45.55
CA PRO A 27 33.44 -58.61 -44.35
C PRO A 27 33.41 -60.17 -44.40
N GLN A 28 33.19 -60.87 -43.26
CA GLN A 28 32.31 -62.07 -43.05
C GLN A 28 32.70 -62.96 -41.83
N GLN A 29 31.92 -62.85 -40.75
CA GLN A 29 31.14 -63.88 -40.01
C GLN A 29 31.74 -65.24 -39.50
N PRO A 30 31.09 -65.91 -38.50
CA PRO A 30 31.74 -66.26 -37.22
C PRO A 30 31.71 -67.77 -36.84
N SER A 31 32.48 -68.16 -35.83
CA SER A 31 32.42 -69.49 -35.17
C SER A 31 33.04 -69.38 -33.76
N THR A 32 32.26 -69.25 -32.67
CA THR A 32 31.79 -70.29 -31.71
C THR A 32 32.93 -71.15 -31.13
N ALA A 33 33.17 -71.34 -29.83
CA ALA A 33 32.54 -71.06 -28.52
C ALA A 33 33.64 -71.29 -27.43
N PRO A 34 33.38 -71.53 -26.13
CA PRO A 34 32.42 -70.97 -25.19
C PRO A 34 33.14 -70.06 -24.17
N ARG A 35 32.56 -68.92 -23.81
CA ARG A 35 33.12 -68.09 -22.74
C ARG A 35 32.02 -67.88 -21.69
N GLY A 36 32.36 -68.26 -20.47
CA GLY A 36 31.45 -68.83 -19.48
C GLY A 36 30.74 -67.81 -18.58
N VAL A 37 30.30 -68.26 -17.40
CA VAL A 37 29.61 -67.45 -16.38
C VAL A 37 30.38 -66.19 -16.01
N ALA A 38 31.71 -66.17 -16.16
CA ALA A 38 32.52 -64.96 -16.03
C ALA A 38 32.25 -63.93 -17.14
N GLU A 39 32.00 -64.39 -18.37
CA GLU A 39 31.55 -63.58 -19.50
C GLU A 39 30.06 -63.24 -19.41
N LEU A 40 29.22 -64.08 -18.80
CA LEU A 40 27.81 -63.78 -18.50
C LEU A 40 27.69 -62.77 -17.35
N LEU A 41 28.59 -62.80 -16.36
CA LEU A 41 28.74 -61.76 -15.34
C LEU A 41 29.50 -60.54 -15.84
N ALA A 42 30.37 -60.68 -16.86
CA ALA A 42 30.98 -59.55 -17.55
C ALA A 42 30.01 -58.91 -18.54
N LEU A 43 29.06 -59.66 -19.11
CA LEU A 43 27.95 -59.19 -19.94
C LEU A 43 26.80 -58.69 -19.06
N GLN A 44 26.59 -59.23 -17.85
CA GLN A 44 25.68 -58.64 -16.87
C GLN A 44 26.27 -57.38 -16.25
N ARG A 45 27.61 -57.30 -16.08
CA ARG A 45 28.29 -56.05 -15.72
C ARG A 45 28.45 -55.11 -16.90
N ALA A 46 28.59 -55.57 -18.15
CA ALA A 46 28.78 -54.69 -19.31
C ALA A 46 27.45 -54.30 -19.96
N ALA A 47 26.41 -55.14 -19.93
CA ALA A 47 25.04 -54.78 -20.30
C ALA A 47 24.31 -54.15 -19.12
N GLY A 48 24.64 -54.49 -17.87
CA GLY A 48 24.22 -53.76 -16.68
C GLY A 48 24.88 -52.39 -16.59
N ASN A 49 26.20 -52.28 -16.81
CA ASN A 49 26.85 -50.98 -16.90
C ASN A 49 26.55 -50.30 -18.24
N ALA A 50 26.26 -50.95 -19.37
CA ALA A 50 25.82 -50.23 -20.57
C ALA A 50 24.33 -49.87 -20.50
N ALA A 51 23.50 -50.57 -19.73
CA ALA A 51 22.14 -50.15 -19.43
C ALA A 51 22.16 -49.05 -18.39
N VAL A 52 23.01 -49.11 -17.37
CA VAL A 52 23.26 -48.06 -16.36
C VAL A 52 24.05 -46.89 -16.92
N THR A 53 24.90 -47.06 -17.92
CA THR A 53 25.59 -45.96 -18.64
C THR A 53 24.75 -45.48 -19.81
N ARG A 54 23.77 -46.24 -20.33
CA ARG A 54 22.73 -45.68 -21.22
C ARG A 54 21.57 -45.06 -20.45
N THR A 55 21.29 -45.47 -19.22
CA THR A 55 20.37 -44.75 -18.32
C THR A 55 21.08 -43.65 -17.56
N LEU A 56 22.36 -43.73 -17.24
CA LEU A 56 23.14 -42.58 -16.74
C LEU A 56 23.55 -41.69 -17.88
N ALA A 57 23.76 -42.14 -19.12
CA ALA A 57 23.88 -41.25 -20.28
C ALA A 57 22.53 -40.97 -20.94
N SER A 58 21.39 -41.48 -20.46
CA SER A 58 20.07 -40.92 -20.80
C SER A 58 19.53 -40.10 -19.64
N VAL A 59 20.03 -40.24 -18.42
CA VAL A 59 19.76 -39.37 -17.27
C VAL A 59 20.78 -38.24 -17.24
N GLN A 60 22.01 -38.41 -17.75
CA GLN A 60 22.96 -37.33 -18.07
C GLN A 60 22.80 -36.84 -19.50
N ARG A 61 22.06 -37.49 -20.41
CA ARG A 61 21.56 -36.79 -21.62
C ARG A 61 20.19 -36.16 -21.38
N SER A 62 19.32 -36.71 -20.54
CA SER A 62 18.14 -35.98 -20.07
C SER A 62 18.45 -34.97 -18.95
N ALA A 63 19.63 -34.99 -18.31
CA ALA A 63 20.08 -33.97 -17.35
C ALA A 63 21.40 -33.27 -17.74
N ALA A 64 21.99 -33.55 -18.91
CA ALA A 64 23.04 -32.72 -19.52
C ALA A 64 22.83 -32.42 -21.03
N GLU A 65 21.82 -33.02 -21.70
CA GLU A 65 21.20 -32.52 -22.95
C GLU A 65 19.80 -31.90 -22.70
N GLN A 66 19.38 -31.71 -21.44
CA GLN A 66 18.44 -30.62 -21.08
C GLN A 66 19.10 -29.52 -20.23
N GLU A 67 20.37 -29.68 -19.85
CA GLU A 67 21.15 -28.69 -19.12
C GLU A 67 22.61 -28.71 -19.57
N SER A 68 22.95 -28.16 -20.75
CA SER A 68 24.28 -27.58 -21.09
C SER A 68 24.50 -27.23 -22.59
N GLU A 69 23.49 -26.77 -23.35
CA GLU A 69 23.76 -26.12 -24.66
C GLU A 69 23.17 -24.70 -24.84
N GLY A 70 22.59 -24.07 -23.80
CA GLY A 70 22.10 -22.68 -23.87
C GLY A 70 22.82 -21.65 -22.99
N ARG A 71 23.52 -22.07 -21.93
CA ARG A 71 23.78 -21.21 -20.75
C ARG A 71 25.03 -20.30 -20.78
N PRO A 72 26.22 -20.69 -21.29
CA PRO A 72 27.34 -19.74 -21.40
C PRO A 72 27.19 -18.75 -22.56
N VAL A 73 26.32 -19.05 -23.53
CA VAL A 73 26.05 -18.21 -24.69
C VAL A 73 25.13 -17.03 -24.30
N GLN A 74 24.05 -17.28 -23.54
CA GLN A 74 23.09 -16.25 -23.06
C GLN A 74 23.76 -15.04 -22.39
N ARG A 75 24.68 -15.28 -21.44
CA ARG A 75 25.39 -14.23 -20.72
C ARG A 75 26.43 -13.51 -21.60
N ALA A 76 27.12 -14.23 -22.48
CA ALA A 76 28.10 -13.65 -23.39
C ALA A 76 27.45 -12.75 -24.45
N THR A 77 26.30 -13.16 -25.00
CA THR A 77 25.58 -12.43 -26.04
C THR A 77 24.96 -11.13 -25.50
N ALA A 78 24.33 -11.15 -24.31
CA ALA A 78 23.77 -9.94 -23.70
C ALA A 78 24.84 -8.90 -23.37
N HIS A 79 25.97 -9.31 -22.79
CA HIS A 79 27.10 -8.41 -22.56
C HIS A 79 27.77 -7.92 -23.85
N GLN A 80 27.75 -8.70 -24.92
CA GLN A 80 28.25 -8.30 -26.24
C GLN A 80 27.37 -7.22 -26.87
N VAL A 81 26.05 -7.38 -26.82
CA VAL A 81 25.07 -6.42 -27.37
C VAL A 81 25.14 -5.09 -26.62
N LEU A 82 25.19 -5.13 -25.28
CA LEU A 82 25.28 -3.93 -24.43
C LEU A 82 26.60 -3.16 -24.58
N ARG A 83 27.66 -3.78 -25.15
CA ARG A 83 28.93 -3.11 -25.47
C ARG A 83 28.98 -2.53 -26.88
N SER A 84 28.00 -2.86 -27.72
CA SER A 84 27.87 -2.26 -29.06
C SER A 84 27.26 -0.86 -28.96
N ALA A 85 27.46 -0.02 -29.98
CA ALA A 85 27.05 1.37 -29.93
C ALA A 85 25.52 1.57 -29.90
N GLY A 86 24.75 0.58 -30.37
CA GLY A 86 23.31 0.72 -30.63
C GLY A 86 22.97 1.87 -31.59
N GLN A 87 21.69 2.12 -31.79
CA GLN A 87 21.19 3.29 -32.53
C GLN A 87 20.41 4.22 -31.59
N PRO A 88 20.53 5.55 -31.72
CA PRO A 88 19.66 6.44 -30.97
C PRO A 88 18.19 6.23 -31.37
N LEU A 89 17.28 6.45 -30.42
CA LEU A 89 15.85 6.43 -30.74
C LEU A 89 15.53 7.50 -31.79
N GLN A 90 14.84 7.11 -32.87
CA GLN A 90 14.56 8.00 -34.00
C GLN A 90 13.80 9.24 -33.54
N GLU A 91 14.21 10.42 -33.98
CA GLU A 91 13.77 11.70 -33.43
C GLU A 91 12.25 11.89 -33.34
N PRO A 92 11.42 11.53 -34.35
CA PRO A 92 9.97 11.66 -34.22
C PRO A 92 9.37 10.76 -33.14
N LEU A 93 9.86 9.52 -33.04
CA LEU A 93 9.41 8.55 -32.04
C LEU A 93 9.94 8.90 -30.65
N ARG A 94 11.17 9.41 -30.56
CA ARG A 94 11.77 9.91 -29.33
C ARG A 94 10.93 11.05 -28.76
N ARG A 95 10.64 12.09 -29.54
CA ARG A 95 9.82 13.21 -29.06
C ARG A 95 8.40 12.77 -28.65
N GLU A 96 7.81 11.85 -29.40
CA GLU A 96 6.50 11.28 -29.04
C GLU A 96 6.57 10.56 -27.69
N MET A 97 7.60 9.74 -27.46
CA MET A 97 7.76 9.00 -26.20
C MET A 97 8.18 9.90 -25.05
N GLU A 98 9.05 10.89 -25.27
CA GLU A 98 9.45 11.90 -24.28
C GLU A 98 8.23 12.70 -23.80
N PHE A 99 7.34 13.08 -24.72
CA PHE A 99 6.09 13.75 -24.40
C PHE A 99 5.12 12.84 -23.63
N ARG A 100 4.96 11.59 -24.07
CA ARG A 100 4.04 10.62 -23.45
C ARG A 100 4.49 10.16 -22.07
N LEU A 101 5.80 9.98 -21.86
CA LEU A 101 6.39 9.41 -20.64
C LEU A 101 7.03 10.46 -19.72
N GLY A 102 7.18 11.71 -20.16
CA GLY A 102 7.68 12.82 -19.34
C GLY A 102 9.15 12.69 -18.93
N ALA A 103 9.98 12.04 -19.75
CA ALA A 103 11.40 11.80 -19.47
C ALA A 103 12.24 11.98 -20.74
N ASP A 104 13.49 12.42 -20.60
CA ASP A 104 14.47 12.54 -21.69
C ASP A 104 15.00 11.17 -22.11
N PHE A 105 14.95 10.84 -23.40
CA PHE A 105 15.44 9.58 -23.95
C PHE A 105 16.57 9.78 -24.98
N SER A 106 17.23 10.93 -24.98
CA SER A 106 18.32 11.27 -25.92
C SER A 106 19.56 10.36 -25.81
N ASP A 107 19.81 9.83 -24.62
CA ASP A 107 20.87 8.87 -24.29
C ASP A 107 20.45 7.40 -24.52
N VAL A 108 19.17 7.13 -24.81
CA VAL A 108 18.70 5.74 -25.06
C VAL A 108 19.31 5.17 -26.34
N ARG A 109 19.75 3.91 -26.27
CA ARG A 109 20.32 3.15 -27.39
C ARG A 109 19.48 1.91 -27.66
N ILE A 110 18.91 1.85 -28.86
CA ILE A 110 18.11 0.75 -29.37
C ILE A 110 19.01 -0.23 -30.12
N HIS A 111 18.90 -1.52 -29.80
CA HIS A 111 19.61 -2.61 -30.48
C HIS A 111 18.61 -3.55 -31.14
N THR A 112 18.67 -3.66 -32.45
CA THR A 112 17.75 -4.50 -33.27
C THR A 112 18.49 -5.44 -34.22
N ASP A 113 19.83 -5.47 -34.17
CA ASP A 113 20.63 -6.30 -35.07
C ASP A 113 20.45 -7.81 -34.78
N PRO A 114 20.87 -8.71 -35.70
CA PRO A 114 20.68 -10.14 -35.51
C PRO A 114 21.33 -10.73 -34.25
N VAL A 115 22.32 -10.05 -33.66
CA VAL A 115 22.95 -10.46 -32.39
C VAL A 115 22.05 -10.04 -31.21
N ALA A 116 21.50 -8.83 -31.26
CA ALA A 116 20.53 -8.29 -30.31
C ALA A 116 19.24 -9.11 -30.27
N GLN A 117 18.73 -9.53 -31.43
CA GLN A 117 17.54 -10.38 -31.53
C GLN A 117 17.76 -11.78 -30.93
N ARG A 118 18.93 -12.38 -31.19
CA ARG A 118 19.31 -13.65 -30.56
C ARG A 118 19.43 -13.50 -29.04
N SER A 119 20.01 -12.39 -28.57
CA SER A 119 20.14 -12.10 -27.14
C SER A 119 18.80 -12.00 -26.42
N ALA A 120 17.80 -11.36 -27.03
CA ALA A 120 16.47 -11.25 -26.45
C ALA A 120 15.74 -12.60 -26.38
N ALA A 121 15.82 -13.40 -27.46
CA ALA A 121 15.27 -14.77 -27.46
C ALA A 121 15.97 -15.67 -26.42
N GLU A 122 17.28 -15.49 -26.24
CA GLU A 122 18.12 -16.20 -25.28
C GLU A 122 17.72 -15.93 -23.82
N VAL A 123 17.22 -14.73 -23.49
CA VAL A 123 16.64 -14.39 -22.18
C VAL A 123 15.13 -14.61 -22.09
N GLY A 124 14.52 -15.22 -23.12
CA GLY A 124 13.09 -15.52 -23.15
C GLY A 124 12.18 -14.30 -23.32
N ALA A 125 12.69 -13.19 -23.87
CA ALA A 125 11.96 -11.93 -23.98
C ALA A 125 11.79 -11.46 -25.44
N HIS A 126 10.70 -10.74 -25.72
CA HIS A 126 10.48 -10.07 -27.01
C HIS A 126 11.20 -8.71 -27.10
N ALA A 127 11.46 -8.12 -25.93
CA ALA A 127 12.27 -6.93 -25.73
C ALA A 127 12.83 -6.96 -24.30
N TYR A 128 13.94 -6.26 -24.04
CA TYR A 128 14.40 -6.03 -22.67
C TYR A 128 15.22 -4.75 -22.54
N THR A 129 15.29 -4.24 -21.31
CA THR A 129 16.01 -3.00 -20.98
C THR A 129 17.11 -3.21 -19.94
N SER A 130 18.31 -2.69 -20.21
CA SER A 130 19.44 -2.65 -19.28
C SER A 130 20.16 -1.30 -19.35
N GLY A 131 20.08 -0.55 -18.26
CA GLY A 131 20.54 0.83 -18.17
C GLY A 131 19.77 1.74 -19.11
N HIS A 132 20.48 2.33 -20.07
CA HIS A 132 19.92 3.14 -21.15
C HIS A 132 19.87 2.38 -22.48
N HIS A 133 20.10 1.06 -22.47
CA HIS A 133 20.02 0.22 -23.65
C HIS A 133 18.70 -0.54 -23.68
N VAL A 134 18.02 -0.50 -24.81
CA VAL A 134 16.80 -1.27 -25.10
C VAL A 134 17.08 -2.21 -26.25
N VAL A 135 16.82 -3.50 -26.06
CA VAL A 135 17.04 -4.55 -27.05
C VAL A 135 15.67 -5.02 -27.55
N LEU A 136 15.45 -5.00 -28.86
CA LEU A 136 14.15 -5.32 -29.46
C LEU A 136 14.27 -6.46 -30.48
N THR A 137 13.32 -7.40 -30.47
CA THR A 137 13.12 -8.39 -31.55
C THR A 137 12.16 -7.87 -32.61
N ASP A 138 12.01 -8.56 -33.73
CA ASP A 138 11.04 -8.21 -34.80
C ASP A 138 9.58 -8.15 -34.29
N GLY A 139 9.26 -8.81 -33.18
CA GLY A 139 7.95 -8.76 -32.52
C GLY A 139 7.79 -7.69 -31.43
N GLY A 140 8.87 -6.99 -31.04
CA GLY A 140 8.87 -5.99 -29.96
C GLY A 140 9.03 -4.54 -30.43
N GLN A 141 8.90 -4.28 -31.73
CA GLN A 141 9.04 -2.93 -32.30
C GLN A 141 7.74 -2.12 -32.33
N ASP A 142 6.65 -2.65 -31.77
CA ASP A 142 5.43 -1.87 -31.63
C ASP A 142 5.60 -0.78 -30.55
N LYS A 143 4.79 0.27 -30.66
CA LYS A 143 4.92 1.44 -29.80
C LYS A 143 4.57 1.17 -28.34
N HIS A 144 3.74 0.17 -28.07
CA HIS A 144 3.35 -0.20 -26.71
C HIS A 144 4.51 -0.93 -26.02
N THR A 145 5.10 -1.93 -26.69
CA THR A 145 6.33 -2.58 -26.19
C THR A 145 7.46 -1.57 -26.00
N LEU A 146 7.65 -0.63 -26.93
CA LEU A 146 8.65 0.42 -26.73
C LEU A 146 8.35 1.32 -25.51
N ALA A 147 7.10 1.69 -25.28
CA ALA A 147 6.71 2.49 -24.12
C ALA A 147 6.92 1.74 -22.80
N HIS A 148 6.72 0.41 -22.80
CA HIS A 148 7.03 -0.50 -21.69
C HIS A 148 8.52 -0.47 -21.37
N GLU A 149 9.37 -0.72 -22.38
CA GLU A 149 10.82 -0.73 -22.22
C GLU A 149 11.40 0.64 -21.79
N LEU A 150 10.89 1.73 -22.35
CA LEU A 150 11.30 3.08 -21.94
C LEU A 150 10.88 3.41 -20.50
N THR A 151 9.83 2.77 -19.98
CA THR A 151 9.47 2.87 -18.56
C THR A 151 10.53 2.19 -17.69
N HIS A 152 11.10 1.06 -18.12
CA HIS A 152 12.23 0.44 -17.44
C HIS A 152 13.49 1.31 -17.44
N VAL A 153 13.75 2.06 -18.51
CA VAL A 153 14.85 3.05 -18.54
C VAL A 153 14.66 4.09 -17.43
N ILE A 154 13.44 4.61 -17.26
CA ILE A 154 13.12 5.56 -16.20
C ILE A 154 13.32 4.93 -14.82
N GLN A 155 12.86 3.69 -14.62
CA GLN A 155 12.97 2.98 -13.35
C GLN A 155 14.44 2.72 -12.97
N GLN A 156 15.26 2.22 -13.90
CA GLN A 156 16.67 1.90 -13.64
C GLN A 156 17.54 3.14 -13.39
N ARG A 157 17.14 4.32 -13.88
CA ARG A 157 17.79 5.61 -13.54
C ARG A 157 17.55 6.05 -12.09
N ARG A 158 16.49 5.56 -11.45
CA ARG A 158 16.10 5.93 -10.07
C ARG A 158 16.74 5.04 -9.01
N GLY A 159 17.41 3.95 -9.39
CA GLY A 159 18.16 3.06 -8.50
C GLY A 159 18.13 1.60 -8.97
N PRO A 160 18.80 0.68 -8.25
CA PRO A 160 18.79 -0.75 -8.56
C PRO A 160 17.35 -1.29 -8.52
N VAL A 161 16.88 -1.79 -9.65
CA VAL A 161 15.59 -2.44 -9.79
C VAL A 161 15.78 -3.90 -9.40
N ALA A 162 15.00 -4.41 -8.46
CA ALA A 162 15.09 -5.81 -8.05
C ALA A 162 14.65 -6.70 -9.23
N GLY A 163 15.59 -7.44 -9.82
CA GLY A 163 15.31 -8.57 -10.71
C GLY A 163 15.55 -9.87 -9.95
N THR A 164 14.91 -10.95 -10.38
CA THR A 164 15.19 -12.28 -9.84
C THR A 164 16.57 -12.71 -10.34
N ASP A 165 17.48 -13.04 -9.41
CA ASP A 165 18.74 -13.68 -9.79
C ASP A 165 18.41 -15.08 -10.30
N ASN A 166 18.62 -15.31 -11.59
CA ASN A 166 18.40 -16.61 -12.20
C ASN A 166 19.48 -17.64 -11.84
N GLY A 167 20.40 -17.29 -10.94
CA GLY A 167 21.50 -18.14 -10.46
C GLY A 167 22.75 -18.05 -11.32
N GLU A 168 22.76 -17.21 -12.36
CA GLU A 168 23.87 -17.09 -13.33
C GLU A 168 24.52 -15.70 -13.34
N GLY A 169 24.19 -14.83 -12.37
CA GLY A 169 24.77 -13.49 -12.23
C GLY A 169 24.23 -12.46 -13.23
N LEU A 170 23.04 -12.73 -13.79
CA LEU A 170 22.24 -11.81 -14.60
C LEU A 170 20.86 -11.72 -13.93
N SER A 171 20.49 -10.54 -13.43
CA SER A 171 19.17 -10.31 -12.85
C SER A 171 18.20 -9.95 -13.97
N VAL A 172 17.22 -10.82 -14.22
CA VAL A 172 16.13 -10.60 -15.18
C VAL A 172 14.86 -10.33 -14.38
N SER A 173 14.07 -9.34 -14.78
CA SER A 173 12.79 -9.03 -14.15
C SER A 173 11.73 -10.08 -14.51
N ASP A 174 10.93 -10.50 -13.54
CA ASP A 174 9.82 -11.44 -13.74
C ASP A 174 8.58 -10.67 -14.22
N PRO A 175 7.79 -11.15 -15.19
CA PRO A 175 6.57 -10.46 -15.66
C PRO A 175 5.54 -10.13 -14.56
N GLY A 176 5.60 -10.83 -13.43
CA GLY A 176 4.83 -10.57 -12.22
C GLY A 176 5.48 -9.59 -11.23
N ASP A 177 6.63 -9.00 -11.54
CA ASP A 177 7.29 -8.02 -10.69
C ASP A 177 6.55 -6.68 -10.69
N ARG A 178 6.68 -5.95 -9.58
CA ARG A 178 6.08 -4.61 -9.43
C ARG A 178 6.47 -3.66 -10.54
N PHE A 179 7.70 -3.80 -11.04
CA PHE A 179 8.29 -2.92 -12.05
C PHE A 179 7.79 -3.27 -13.47
N GLU A 180 7.57 -4.54 -13.77
CA GLU A 180 6.97 -5.02 -15.03
C GLU A 180 5.49 -4.62 -15.12
N ARG A 181 4.71 -4.78 -14.04
CA ARG A 181 3.30 -4.33 -14.03
C ARG A 181 3.15 -2.82 -14.10
N GLU A 182 4.04 -2.07 -13.45
CA GLU A 182 4.07 -0.62 -13.55
C GLU A 182 4.44 -0.18 -14.97
N ALA A 183 5.43 -0.83 -15.60
CA ALA A 183 5.81 -0.57 -16.99
C ALA A 183 4.65 -0.88 -17.95
N GLU A 184 3.96 -2.00 -17.78
CA GLU A 184 2.84 -2.45 -18.63
C GLU A 184 1.62 -1.53 -18.49
N THR A 185 1.28 -1.17 -17.24
CA THR A 185 0.19 -0.23 -16.94
C THR A 185 0.49 1.15 -17.51
N ASN A 186 1.75 1.59 -17.39
CA ASN A 186 2.19 2.87 -17.93
C ASN A 186 2.16 2.86 -19.46
N ALA A 187 2.67 1.83 -20.11
CA ALA A 187 2.65 1.64 -21.56
C ALA A 187 1.22 1.67 -22.10
N THR A 188 0.31 0.89 -21.51
CA THR A 188 -1.11 0.86 -21.88
C THR A 188 -1.76 2.24 -21.74
N ARG A 189 -1.49 2.95 -20.64
CA ARG A 189 -2.06 4.28 -20.37
C ARG A 189 -1.56 5.33 -21.36
N VAL A 190 -0.25 5.39 -21.61
CA VAL A 190 0.32 6.42 -22.47
C VAL A 190 0.06 6.17 -23.95
N MET A 191 -0.16 4.91 -24.35
CA MET A 191 -0.53 4.54 -25.72
C MET A 191 -2.03 4.65 -26.01
N ALA A 192 -2.88 4.54 -24.99
CA ALA A 192 -4.32 4.78 -25.10
C ALA A 192 -4.69 6.27 -25.21
N ALA A 193 -3.79 7.17 -24.82
CA ALA A 193 -3.96 8.61 -25.02
C ALA A 193 -3.84 8.98 -26.50
N HIS A 194 -4.78 9.77 -27.04
CA HIS A 194 -4.76 10.19 -28.44
C HIS A 194 -3.45 10.94 -28.77
N PRO A 195 -2.78 10.66 -29.91
CA PRO A 195 -1.63 11.45 -30.34
C PRO A 195 -2.08 12.89 -30.65
N PRO A 196 -1.25 13.91 -30.34
CA PRO A 196 -1.54 15.27 -30.80
C PRO A 196 -1.51 15.31 -32.33
N VAL A 197 -2.65 15.68 -32.92
CA VAL A 197 -2.72 16.14 -34.30
C VAL A 197 -1.93 17.46 -34.36
N GLN A 198 -0.79 17.46 -35.05
CA GLN A 198 -0.08 18.70 -35.36
C GLN A 198 -0.99 19.59 -36.21
N ARG A 199 -1.54 20.66 -35.61
CA ARG A 199 -2.08 21.78 -36.38
C ARG A 199 -1.02 22.86 -36.50
N ALA A 200 -0.73 23.21 -37.74
CA ALA A 200 0.20 24.25 -38.13
C ALA A 200 -0.27 25.63 -37.62
N VAL A 201 0.72 26.45 -37.28
CA VAL A 201 0.60 27.81 -36.77
C VAL A 201 0.07 28.76 -37.86
N SER A 202 -0.89 29.62 -37.51
CA SER A 202 -1.12 30.89 -38.21
C SER A 202 -1.63 31.98 -37.25
N GLY A 203 -0.74 32.96 -37.01
CA GLY A 203 -0.97 34.41 -36.94
C GLY A 203 -2.21 35.02 -36.28
N GLN A 204 -1.95 35.80 -35.22
CA GLN A 204 -2.43 37.15 -34.90
C GLN A 204 -3.85 37.62 -35.28
N ALA A 205 -4.51 38.24 -34.27
CA ALA A 205 -5.19 39.57 -34.29
C ALA A 205 -6.71 39.63 -33.99
N HIS A 206 -7.01 40.53 -33.04
CA HIS A 206 -8.17 41.43 -32.87
C HIS A 206 -9.62 40.92 -32.63
N GLU A 207 -10.14 41.45 -31.50
CA GLU A 207 -11.44 42.12 -31.30
C GLU A 207 -12.79 41.38 -31.22
N ALA A 208 -13.44 41.59 -30.06
CA ALA A 208 -14.77 42.22 -29.86
C ALA A 208 -16.09 41.39 -29.96
N HIS A 209 -16.85 41.55 -28.87
CA HIS A 209 -18.32 41.74 -28.75
C HIS A 209 -19.33 40.56 -28.84
N GLU A 210 -20.06 40.43 -27.71
CA GLU A 210 -21.53 40.31 -27.50
C GLU A 210 -22.38 39.12 -28.02
N ALA A 211 -22.95 38.41 -27.02
CA ALA A 211 -24.39 38.19 -26.72
C ALA A 211 -25.31 37.22 -27.52
N CYS A 212 -26.00 36.37 -26.72
CA CYS A 212 -27.35 35.74 -26.85
C CYS A 212 -27.62 34.75 -28.01
N GLU A 213 -28.50 33.73 -27.98
CA GLU A 213 -29.36 33.00 -27.02
C GLU A 213 -29.97 31.77 -27.77
N HIS A 214 -30.54 30.79 -27.03
CA HIS A 214 -31.48 29.69 -27.42
C HIS A 214 -30.91 28.39 -28.02
N ALA A 215 -30.99 27.23 -27.33
CA ALA A 215 -32.10 26.25 -27.15
C ALA A 215 -31.72 24.97 -27.94
N GLU A 216 -31.83 23.70 -27.53
CA GLU A 216 -32.54 22.94 -26.49
C GLU A 216 -31.89 21.53 -26.41
N GLY A 217 -31.88 20.91 -25.23
CA GLY A 217 -32.19 19.48 -25.09
C GLY A 217 -31.10 18.41 -25.26
N THR A 218 -30.23 18.20 -24.27
CA THR A 218 -29.97 16.86 -23.68
C THR A 218 -29.24 17.02 -22.34
N THR A 219 -29.77 16.45 -21.28
CA THR A 219 -29.19 16.45 -19.93
C THR A 219 -27.89 15.65 -19.87
N PRO A 220 -26.75 16.24 -19.46
CA PRO A 220 -25.66 15.48 -18.89
C PRO A 220 -25.92 15.28 -17.39
N VAL A 221 -25.76 14.04 -16.93
CA VAL A 221 -25.65 13.72 -15.51
C VAL A 221 -24.52 14.57 -14.94
N ALA A 222 -24.86 15.47 -14.01
CA ALA A 222 -23.91 16.33 -13.35
C ALA A 222 -22.85 15.49 -12.62
N SER A 223 -21.64 15.49 -13.16
CA SER A 223 -20.42 15.28 -12.39
C SER A 223 -20.34 16.41 -11.38
N GLY A 224 -20.38 16.04 -10.11
CA GLY A 224 -20.52 16.96 -9.00
C GLY A 224 -21.01 16.15 -7.80
N ALA A 225 -20.18 15.21 -7.36
CA ALA A 225 -20.42 14.55 -6.09
C ALA A 225 -20.59 15.65 -5.03
N PRO A 226 -21.71 15.69 -4.27
CA PRO A 226 -21.84 16.64 -3.19
C PRO A 226 -20.67 16.40 -2.23
N ILE A 227 -19.95 17.47 -1.89
CA ILE A 227 -18.91 17.45 -0.86
C ILE A 227 -19.64 17.14 0.46
N ALA A 228 -19.73 15.86 0.80
CA ALA A 228 -20.27 15.40 2.07
C ALA A 228 -19.20 15.62 3.15
N VAL A 229 -19.24 16.79 3.79
CA VAL A 229 -18.37 17.13 4.92
C VAL A 229 -18.92 16.43 6.16
N GLN A 230 -18.17 15.45 6.67
CA GLN A 230 -18.53 14.79 7.93
C GLN A 230 -18.14 15.70 9.11
N ARG A 231 -18.91 15.67 10.19
CA ARG A 231 -18.80 16.59 11.35
C ARG A 231 -18.17 15.95 12.56
N LYS A 232 -17.82 16.80 13.53
CA LYS A 232 -17.73 16.38 14.92
C LYS A 232 -19.13 15.88 15.32
N GLY A 233 -19.21 14.67 15.88
CA GLY A 233 -20.49 14.00 16.12
C GLY A 233 -21.01 13.11 14.97
N PHE A 234 -22.00 12.28 15.29
CA PHE A 234 -22.40 11.13 14.44
C PHE A 234 -23.19 11.52 13.19
N ASP A 235 -23.69 12.76 13.10
CA ASP A 235 -24.57 13.24 12.02
C ASP A 235 -24.57 14.77 11.91
N GLU A 236 -25.18 15.28 10.83
CA GLU A 236 -25.58 16.68 10.80
C GLU A 236 -26.52 16.99 11.97
N ILE A 237 -26.18 18.01 12.79
CA ILE A 237 -27.08 18.68 13.72
C ILE A 237 -28.46 18.83 13.09
N SER A 238 -28.58 19.39 11.87
CA SER A 238 -29.88 19.57 11.22
C SER A 238 -30.65 18.27 10.94
N GLY A 239 -29.95 17.16 10.64
CA GLY A 239 -30.57 15.87 10.34
C GLY A 239 -31.32 15.24 11.52
N GLY A 240 -30.97 15.62 12.75
CA GLY A 240 -31.68 15.21 13.97
C GLY A 240 -32.78 16.16 14.43
N LEU A 241 -32.99 17.29 13.73
CA LEU A 241 -33.93 18.33 14.15
C LEU A 241 -35.31 18.17 13.49
N PRO A 242 -36.38 18.61 14.17
CA PRO A 242 -37.70 18.69 13.56
C PRO A 242 -37.67 19.49 12.25
N ALA A 243 -38.24 18.89 11.20
CA ALA A 243 -38.42 19.56 9.91
C ALA A 243 -39.27 20.82 10.08
N GLU A 244 -39.06 21.80 9.20
CA GLU A 244 -39.91 22.98 9.17
C GLU A 244 -41.35 22.55 8.83
N PRO A 245 -42.37 23.02 9.55
CA PRO A 245 -43.75 22.73 9.22
C PRO A 245 -44.08 23.33 7.84
N SER A 246 -44.28 22.46 6.84
CA SER A 246 -44.63 22.88 5.48
C SER A 246 -45.99 23.57 5.44
N ALA A 247 -46.09 24.68 4.71
CA ALA A 247 -47.38 25.31 4.40
C ALA A 247 -48.30 24.32 3.66
N PRO A 248 -49.62 24.30 3.92
CA PRO A 248 -50.52 23.37 3.26
C PRO A 248 -50.57 23.65 1.76
N THR A 249 -50.39 22.61 0.95
CA THR A 249 -50.72 22.64 -0.47
C THR A 249 -52.22 22.96 -0.61
N GLY A 250 -52.57 23.92 -1.47
CA GLY A 250 -53.87 24.60 -1.54
C GLY A 250 -55.12 23.76 -1.91
N GLY A 251 -55.08 22.44 -1.73
CA GLY A 251 -56.19 21.52 -1.94
C GLY A 251 -57.21 21.49 -0.79
N LEU A 252 -58.32 20.79 -1.03
CA LEU A 252 -59.47 20.65 -0.11
C LEU A 252 -59.05 20.17 1.31
N PHE A 253 -57.99 19.36 1.39
CA PHE A 253 -57.41 18.84 2.63
C PHE A 253 -56.78 19.95 3.50
N GLY A 254 -56.07 20.91 2.88
CA GLY A 254 -55.47 22.04 3.58
C GLY A 254 -56.52 23.02 4.14
N LYS A 255 -57.66 23.15 3.45
CA LYS A 255 -58.81 23.95 3.93
C LYS A 255 -59.53 23.29 5.11
N LEU A 256 -59.62 21.96 5.15
CA LEU A 256 -60.20 21.23 6.29
C LEU A 256 -59.31 21.34 7.55
N GLN A 257 -57.99 21.25 7.41
CA GLN A 257 -57.04 21.41 8.52
C GLN A 257 -57.14 22.81 9.15
N ALA A 258 -57.34 23.85 8.34
CA ALA A 258 -57.52 25.23 8.82
C ALA A 258 -58.74 25.43 9.73
N LEU A 259 -59.79 24.62 9.58
CA LEU A 259 -61.01 24.71 10.40
C LEU A 259 -60.90 24.01 11.76
N THR A 260 -59.94 23.09 11.92
CA THR A 260 -59.76 22.30 13.16
C THR A 260 -58.82 22.94 14.19
N GLY A 261 -58.28 24.14 13.92
CA GLY A 261 -57.35 24.84 14.82
C GLY A 261 -55.98 24.18 14.98
N ASN A 262 -55.73 23.04 14.33
CA ASN A 262 -54.50 22.27 14.42
C ASN A 262 -53.52 22.64 13.29
N GLN A 263 -53.32 23.94 13.07
CA GLN A 263 -52.33 24.43 12.10
C GLN A 263 -50.96 24.46 12.77
N ALA A 264 -49.98 23.76 12.17
CA ALA A 264 -48.58 23.99 12.50
C ALA A 264 -48.21 25.39 12.02
N ARG A 265 -47.89 26.30 12.95
CA ARG A 265 -47.42 27.65 12.59
C ARG A 265 -46.03 27.54 11.96
N PRO A 266 -45.73 28.34 10.91
CA PRO A 266 -44.36 28.45 10.41
C PRO A 266 -43.42 28.88 11.55
N ASP A 267 -42.15 28.51 11.43
CA ASP A 267 -41.11 28.85 12.39
C ASP A 267 -41.14 30.37 12.66
N GLY A 268 -41.07 30.76 13.92
CA GLY A 268 -40.87 32.16 14.28
C GLY A 268 -39.49 32.65 13.83
N PRO A 269 -39.26 33.97 13.76
CA PRO A 269 -38.00 34.55 13.29
C PRO A 269 -36.75 33.99 13.97
N VAL A 270 -36.81 33.61 15.26
CA VAL A 270 -35.66 33.04 15.95
C VAL A 270 -35.41 31.61 15.49
N ALA A 271 -36.46 30.79 15.38
CA ALA A 271 -36.35 29.41 14.89
C ALA A 271 -35.83 29.34 13.44
N ALA A 272 -36.33 30.20 12.54
CA ALA A 272 -35.85 30.28 11.16
C ALA A 272 -34.36 30.66 11.10
N LYS A 273 -33.94 31.62 11.92
CA LYS A 273 -32.54 32.04 12.01
C LYS A 273 -31.63 30.94 12.57
N VAL A 274 -32.03 30.28 13.66
CA VAL A 274 -31.27 29.16 14.24
C VAL A 274 -31.13 28.01 13.24
N ARG A 275 -32.20 27.69 12.49
CA ARG A 275 -32.15 26.69 11.42
C ARG A 275 -31.13 27.06 10.34
N ALA A 276 -31.14 28.32 9.89
CA ALA A 276 -30.21 28.81 8.87
C ALA A 276 -28.75 28.81 9.37
N ASP A 277 -28.51 29.25 10.61
CA ASP A 277 -27.17 29.27 11.21
C ASP A 277 -26.64 27.84 11.44
N ILE A 278 -27.48 26.91 11.87
CA ILE A 278 -27.15 25.48 11.93
C ILE A 278 -26.81 25.01 10.53
N ALA A 279 -27.69 25.16 9.53
CA ALA A 279 -27.42 24.74 8.16
C ALA A 279 -26.17 25.39 7.53
N ALA A 280 -25.75 26.57 8.00
CA ALA A 280 -24.48 27.19 7.63
C ALA A 280 -23.29 26.49 8.30
N TYR A 281 -23.36 26.23 9.61
CA TYR A 281 -22.40 25.41 10.34
C TYR A 281 -22.29 23.98 9.77
N ASP A 282 -23.38 23.45 9.21
CA ASP A 282 -23.44 22.15 8.53
C ASP A 282 -22.57 22.06 7.29
N ARG A 283 -22.56 23.11 6.48
CA ARG A 283 -21.83 23.16 5.22
C ARG A 283 -20.41 23.68 5.38
N ASP A 284 -20.05 24.17 6.57
CA ASP A 284 -18.72 24.70 6.81
C ASP A 284 -17.67 23.58 6.85
N GLY A 285 -16.71 23.64 5.93
CA GLY A 285 -15.58 22.71 5.86
C GLY A 285 -14.53 22.96 6.94
N ASN A 286 -14.52 24.14 7.56
CA ASN A 286 -13.58 24.47 8.62
C ASN A 286 -13.94 23.74 9.91
N ARG A 287 -13.12 22.74 10.26
CA ARG A 287 -13.27 21.90 11.45
C ARG A 287 -12.29 22.25 12.57
N ASP A 288 -11.58 23.36 12.46
CA ASP A 288 -10.77 23.87 13.57
C ASP A 288 -11.63 23.98 14.85
N PRO A 289 -11.17 23.44 16.00
CA PRO A 289 -11.97 23.42 17.21
C PRO A 289 -12.38 24.81 17.70
N MET A 290 -11.51 25.82 17.55
CA MET A 290 -11.82 27.19 17.99
C MET A 290 -12.83 27.86 17.05
N HIS A 291 -12.69 27.66 15.74
CA HIS A 291 -13.69 28.10 14.76
C HIS A 291 -15.07 27.51 15.06
N CYS A 292 -15.12 26.19 15.26
CA CYS A 292 -16.36 25.49 15.60
C CYS A 292 -16.97 25.98 16.92
N LEU A 293 -16.14 26.16 17.95
CA LEU A 293 -16.56 26.72 19.24
C LEU A 293 -17.21 28.09 19.08
N MET A 294 -16.58 28.98 18.31
CA MET A 294 -17.11 30.34 18.05
C MET A 294 -18.41 30.30 17.25
N ALA A 295 -18.51 29.46 16.23
CA ALA A 295 -19.72 29.30 15.43
C ALA A 295 -20.90 28.82 16.29
N LEU A 296 -20.70 27.74 17.05
CA LEU A 296 -21.75 27.17 17.90
C LEU A 296 -22.10 28.06 19.08
N SER A 297 -21.15 28.78 19.67
CA SER A 297 -21.43 29.72 20.76
C SER A 297 -22.36 30.85 20.30
N ARG A 298 -22.28 31.29 19.03
CA ARG A 298 -23.22 32.25 18.45
C ARG A 298 -24.64 31.68 18.32
N ILE A 299 -24.76 30.39 17.98
CA ILE A 299 -26.06 29.69 17.90
C ILE A 299 -26.63 29.49 19.31
N GLN A 300 -25.80 29.04 20.25
CA GLN A 300 -26.16 28.86 21.66
C GLN A 300 -26.65 30.17 22.30
N HIS A 301 -25.99 31.30 22.01
CA HIS A 301 -26.44 32.60 22.51
C HIS A 301 -27.84 32.98 21.99
N GLN A 302 -28.16 32.67 20.72
CA GLN A 302 -29.50 32.88 20.15
C GLN A 302 -30.55 31.99 20.81
N LEU A 303 -30.21 30.74 21.08
CA LEU A 303 -31.07 29.78 21.77
C LEU A 303 -31.38 30.26 23.21
N ILE A 304 -30.36 30.64 23.98
CA ILE A 304 -30.52 31.17 25.33
C ILE A 304 -31.36 32.46 25.32
N SER A 305 -31.12 33.34 24.34
CA SER A 305 -31.91 34.58 24.20
C SER A 305 -33.39 34.33 23.88
N ALA A 306 -33.73 33.14 23.37
CA ALA A 306 -35.11 32.74 23.10
C ALA A 306 -35.82 32.18 24.35
N GLU A 307 -35.08 31.72 25.36
CA GLU A 307 -35.59 31.17 26.62
C GLU A 307 -36.26 32.28 27.46
N GLY A 308 -37.58 32.44 27.27
CA GLY A 308 -38.36 33.53 27.89
C GLY A 308 -39.23 34.29 26.89
N THR A 309 -39.08 34.01 25.59
CA THR A 309 -39.98 34.50 24.53
C THR A 309 -41.13 33.52 24.28
N ALA A 310 -42.17 33.96 23.57
CA ALA A 310 -43.26 33.09 23.12
C ALA A 310 -42.76 31.93 22.22
N GLU A 311 -41.60 32.10 21.55
CA GLU A 311 -40.96 31.06 20.74
C GLU A 311 -40.14 30.07 21.56
N GLY A 312 -39.73 30.40 22.79
CA GLY A 312 -38.87 29.57 23.62
C GLY A 312 -39.45 28.19 23.98
N SER A 313 -40.77 28.00 23.86
CA SER A 313 -41.43 26.69 24.02
C SER A 313 -41.44 25.85 22.73
N SER A 314 -40.77 26.30 21.66
CA SER A 314 -40.70 25.58 20.39
C SER A 314 -40.00 24.23 20.55
N PRO A 315 -40.62 23.11 20.11
CA PRO A 315 -39.97 21.79 20.08
C PRO A 315 -38.68 21.78 19.25
N PHE A 316 -38.64 22.58 18.19
CA PHE A 316 -37.45 22.74 17.36
C PHE A 316 -36.32 23.43 18.14
N LEU A 317 -36.57 24.57 18.79
CA LEU A 317 -35.52 25.29 19.54
C LEU A 317 -34.99 24.44 20.70
N ALA A 318 -35.85 23.70 21.40
CA ALA A 318 -35.43 22.79 22.47
C ALA A 318 -34.56 21.63 21.93
N ALA A 319 -34.89 21.08 20.75
CA ALA A 319 -34.06 20.05 20.10
C ALA A 319 -32.73 20.62 19.61
N ALA A 320 -32.74 21.81 19.02
CA ALA A 320 -31.56 22.53 18.57
C ALA A 320 -30.61 22.84 19.73
N GLY A 321 -31.14 23.29 20.87
CA GLY A 321 -30.37 23.50 22.11
C GLY A 321 -29.60 22.27 22.53
N ARG A 322 -30.29 21.13 22.68
CA ARG A 322 -29.65 19.86 23.05
C ARG A 322 -28.58 19.43 22.05
N ALA A 323 -28.84 19.58 20.75
CA ALA A 323 -27.89 19.18 19.72
C ALA A 323 -26.64 20.08 19.70
N VAL A 324 -26.82 21.40 19.83
CA VAL A 324 -25.72 22.37 19.92
C VAL A 324 -24.90 22.17 21.20
N ASP A 325 -25.54 21.88 22.33
CA ASP A 325 -24.84 21.60 23.59
C ASP A 325 -24.01 20.32 23.52
N ALA A 326 -24.54 19.27 22.91
CA ALA A 326 -23.82 18.02 22.68
C ALA A 326 -22.58 18.25 21.81
N GLU A 327 -22.72 19.02 20.72
CA GLU A 327 -21.62 19.36 19.83
C GLU A 327 -20.54 20.22 20.53
N LEU A 328 -20.97 21.23 21.29
CA LEU A 328 -20.07 22.06 22.10
C LEU A 328 -19.29 21.23 23.11
N ALA A 329 -19.90 20.21 23.71
CA ALA A 329 -19.23 19.31 24.64
C ALA A 329 -18.12 18.50 23.95
N LEU A 330 -18.36 18.01 22.73
CA LEU A 330 -17.35 17.31 21.92
C LEU A 330 -16.16 18.23 21.61
N ILE A 331 -16.43 19.44 21.12
CA ILE A 331 -15.40 20.42 20.76
C ILE A 331 -14.57 20.85 21.97
N ARG A 332 -15.22 21.16 23.10
CA ARG A 332 -14.50 21.50 24.35
C ARG A 332 -13.64 20.34 24.84
N GLY A 333 -14.14 19.11 24.71
CA GLY A 333 -13.36 17.91 25.00
C GLY A 333 -12.12 17.80 24.11
N GLN A 334 -12.24 18.08 22.81
CA GLN A 334 -11.12 18.04 21.88
C GLN A 334 -10.09 19.13 22.19
N ILE A 335 -10.53 20.37 22.46
CA ILE A 335 -9.65 21.49 22.88
C ILE A 335 -8.87 21.09 24.13
N SER A 336 -9.55 20.55 25.16
CA SER A 336 -8.88 20.11 26.39
C SER A 336 -7.84 19.01 26.12
N ARG A 337 -8.14 18.06 25.24
CA ARG A 337 -7.18 17.02 24.83
C ARG A 337 -6.00 17.61 24.06
N ASP A 338 -6.24 18.56 23.16
CA ASP A 338 -5.20 19.27 22.43
C ASP A 338 -4.29 20.03 23.37
N ASP A 339 -4.84 20.81 24.31
CA ASP A 339 -4.10 21.56 25.32
C ASP A 339 -3.23 20.66 26.20
N SER A 340 -3.71 19.46 26.54
CA SER A 340 -2.95 18.48 27.31
C SER A 340 -1.86 17.75 26.52
N PHE A 341 -1.82 17.90 25.19
CA PHE A 341 -0.89 17.18 24.32
C PHE A 341 0.52 17.80 24.39
N PRO A 342 1.58 17.03 24.73
CA PRO A 342 2.94 17.56 24.91
C PRO A 342 3.47 18.29 23.67
N GLU A 343 4.04 19.49 23.86
CA GLU A 343 4.45 20.36 22.76
C GLU A 343 5.53 19.73 21.87
N ASP A 344 6.48 19.02 22.47
CA ASP A 344 7.52 18.30 21.75
C ASP A 344 6.92 17.22 20.83
N ALA A 345 5.94 16.46 21.32
CA ALA A 345 5.21 15.44 20.57
C ALA A 345 4.33 16.03 19.45
N ARG A 346 3.99 17.32 19.48
CA ARG A 346 3.21 17.98 18.40
C ARG A 346 4.04 18.18 17.12
N ARG A 347 5.36 18.32 17.24
CA ARG A 347 6.24 18.71 16.12
C ARG A 347 6.13 17.76 14.92
N PRO A 348 6.21 16.42 15.09
CA PRO A 348 6.06 15.50 13.96
C PRO A 348 4.69 15.59 13.28
N PHE A 349 3.60 15.74 14.06
CA PHE A 349 2.27 15.92 13.47
C PHE A 349 2.15 17.24 12.70
N ARG A 350 2.74 18.33 13.19
CA ARG A 350 2.76 19.61 12.47
C ARG A 350 3.52 19.47 11.15
N ALA A 351 4.66 18.76 11.13
CA ALA A 351 5.38 18.48 9.90
C ALA A 351 4.51 17.73 8.88
N MET A 352 3.74 16.72 9.33
CA MET A 352 2.80 16.01 8.48
C MET A 352 1.72 16.94 7.88
N THR A 353 1.08 17.78 8.69
CA THR A 353 0.01 18.68 8.21
C THR A 353 0.52 19.87 7.39
N ASP A 354 1.72 20.38 7.69
CA ASP A 354 2.23 21.60 7.09
C ASP A 354 3.07 21.30 5.83
N GLN A 355 3.78 20.17 5.79
CA GLN A 355 4.76 19.84 4.75
C GLN A 355 4.42 18.57 3.98
N GLY A 356 3.67 17.64 4.58
CA GLY A 356 3.29 16.38 3.98
C GLY A 356 2.29 16.57 2.84
N MET A 357 2.75 16.34 1.61
CA MET A 357 1.96 16.54 0.40
C MET A 357 0.66 15.72 0.39
N LEU A 358 0.67 14.50 0.94
CA LEU A 358 -0.52 13.68 1.04
C LEU A 358 -1.56 14.35 1.96
N TRP A 359 -1.18 14.68 3.19
CA TRP A 359 -2.10 15.17 4.22
C TRP A 359 -2.68 16.54 3.94
N ASN A 360 -1.94 17.38 3.20
CA ASN A 360 -2.31 18.77 2.92
C ASN A 360 -2.78 18.99 1.48
N HIS A 361 -3.08 17.92 0.72
CA HIS A 361 -3.44 18.04 -0.69
C HIS A 361 -4.78 18.79 -0.87
N PRO A 362 -4.84 19.87 -1.68
CA PRO A 362 -6.02 20.75 -1.75
C PRO A 362 -7.26 20.07 -2.34
N ASP A 363 -7.08 19.13 -3.26
CA ASP A 363 -8.21 18.42 -3.90
C ASP A 363 -8.78 17.30 -3.01
N TRP A 364 -8.20 17.10 -1.82
CA TRP A 364 -8.69 16.13 -0.87
C TRP A 364 -9.61 16.78 0.17
N ALA A 365 -10.89 16.38 0.13
CA ALA A 365 -11.95 16.90 1.00
C ALA A 365 -11.69 16.73 2.51
N ASP A 366 -10.91 15.72 2.91
CA ASP A 366 -10.61 15.43 4.32
C ASP A 366 -9.15 15.82 4.67
N SER A 367 -8.50 16.67 3.88
CA SER A 367 -7.12 17.13 4.15
C SER A 367 -7.03 18.10 5.32
N ALA A 368 -5.82 18.26 5.85
CA ALA A 368 -5.51 19.27 6.87
C ALA A 368 -5.87 20.69 6.39
N ALA A 369 -5.60 21.00 5.12
CA ALA A 369 -6.02 22.24 4.47
C ALA A 369 -7.54 22.41 4.45
N ALA A 370 -8.28 21.40 3.99
CA ALA A 370 -9.74 21.45 3.89
C ALA A 370 -10.40 21.64 5.27
N PHE A 371 -9.88 20.96 6.30
CA PHE A 371 -10.36 21.10 7.67
C PHE A 371 -9.86 22.36 8.38
N HIS A 372 -8.89 23.08 7.81
CA HIS A 372 -8.18 24.17 8.47
C HIS A 372 -7.55 23.76 9.83
N MET A 373 -7.16 22.50 9.94
CA MET A 373 -6.59 21.92 11.15
C MET A 373 -5.11 21.62 10.95
N ARG A 374 -4.34 21.62 12.05
CA ARG A 374 -2.90 21.32 12.03
C ARG A 374 -2.51 20.43 13.19
N GLY A 375 -1.38 19.74 13.03
CA GLY A 375 -0.78 18.93 14.08
C GLY A 375 -1.72 17.80 14.55
N PRO A 376 -1.65 17.42 15.84
CA PRO A 376 -2.39 16.26 16.35
C PRO A 376 -3.91 16.42 16.30
N SER A 377 -4.41 17.66 16.32
CA SER A 377 -5.86 17.94 16.28
C SER A 377 -6.49 17.36 15.01
N TYR A 378 -5.81 17.51 13.86
CA TYR A 378 -6.25 16.95 12.57
C TYR A 378 -6.34 15.41 12.59
N PHE A 379 -5.32 14.72 13.10
CA PHE A 379 -5.32 13.26 13.17
C PHE A 379 -6.37 12.71 14.13
N ARG A 380 -6.63 13.45 15.21
CA ARG A 380 -7.74 13.14 16.12
C ARG A 380 -9.08 13.28 15.43
N GLU A 381 -9.27 14.32 14.61
CA GLU A 381 -10.49 14.49 13.81
C GLU A 381 -10.73 13.27 12.93
N LEU A 382 -9.71 12.83 12.18
CA LEU A 382 -9.82 11.64 11.34
C LEU A 382 -10.19 10.39 12.16
N SER A 383 -9.56 10.22 13.34
CA SER A 383 -9.85 9.13 14.28
C SER A 383 -11.30 9.11 14.76
N GLU A 384 -11.81 10.27 15.19
CA GLU A 384 -13.17 10.42 15.70
C GLU A 384 -14.20 10.19 14.58
N LEU A 385 -13.95 10.73 13.38
CA LEU A 385 -14.78 10.51 12.18
C LEU A 385 -14.82 9.03 11.77
N ASN A 386 -13.68 8.35 11.83
CA ASN A 386 -13.57 6.92 11.53
C ASN A 386 -14.47 6.11 12.46
N ARG A 387 -14.26 6.29 13.77
CA ARG A 387 -15.03 5.59 14.82
C ARG A 387 -16.51 5.88 14.75
N ALA A 388 -16.88 7.14 14.52
CA ALA A 388 -18.27 7.54 14.35
C ALA A 388 -18.95 6.81 13.19
N GLY A 389 -18.26 6.72 12.04
CA GLY A 389 -18.74 5.96 10.88
C GLY A 389 -18.95 4.47 11.17
N MET A 390 -17.98 3.84 11.83
CA MET A 390 -18.07 2.43 12.21
C MET A 390 -19.19 2.17 13.24
N ALA A 391 -19.28 3.00 14.28
CA ALA A 391 -20.32 2.89 15.30
C ALA A 391 -21.73 3.01 14.70
N LYS A 392 -21.92 3.94 13.76
CA LYS A 392 -23.19 4.11 13.03
C LYS A 392 -23.54 2.89 12.20
N GLU A 393 -22.58 2.31 11.48
CA GLU A 393 -22.81 1.08 10.71
C GLU A 393 -23.19 -0.10 11.62
N ILE A 394 -22.50 -0.26 12.75
CA ILE A 394 -22.79 -1.29 13.74
C ILE A 394 -24.22 -1.10 14.27
N ALA A 395 -24.59 0.12 14.68
CA ALA A 395 -25.91 0.43 15.23
C ALA A 395 -27.04 0.17 14.21
N ARG A 396 -26.84 0.52 12.94
CA ARG A 396 -27.83 0.32 11.87
C ARG A 396 -28.24 -1.15 11.69
N ARG A 397 -27.34 -2.09 12.00
CA ARG A 397 -27.58 -3.54 11.87
C ARG A 397 -28.16 -4.18 13.14
N GLY A 398 -28.42 -3.37 14.18
CA GLY A 398 -28.93 -3.80 15.49
C GLY A 398 -27.87 -4.45 16.38
N GLU A 399 -28.09 -4.40 17.70
CA GLU A 399 -27.23 -5.08 18.67
C GLU A 399 -27.44 -6.60 18.61
N GLN A 400 -26.60 -7.26 17.83
CA GLN A 400 -26.58 -8.72 17.76
C GLN A 400 -25.78 -9.28 18.95
N PRO A 401 -26.21 -10.39 19.60
CA PRO A 401 -25.55 -10.91 20.79
C PRO A 401 -24.04 -11.15 20.64
N TRP A 402 -23.59 -11.57 19.46
CA TRP A 402 -22.18 -11.82 19.17
C TRP A 402 -21.32 -10.55 19.20
N VAL A 403 -21.91 -9.36 18.99
CA VAL A 403 -21.18 -8.08 18.95
C VAL A 403 -20.58 -7.77 20.32
N ALA A 404 -21.35 -7.96 21.40
CA ALA A 404 -20.88 -7.75 22.76
C ALA A 404 -19.77 -8.74 23.15
N ASP A 405 -19.90 -10.00 22.74
CA ASP A 405 -18.90 -11.04 22.97
C ASP A 405 -17.58 -10.75 22.23
N VAL A 406 -17.65 -10.46 20.92
CA VAL A 406 -16.49 -10.06 20.10
C VAL A 406 -15.82 -8.82 20.67
N ARG A 407 -16.60 -7.82 21.07
CA ARG A 407 -16.09 -6.60 21.70
C ARG A 407 -15.28 -6.94 22.96
N SER A 408 -15.86 -7.71 23.88
CA SER A 408 -15.22 -8.06 25.14
C SER A 408 -13.89 -8.81 24.94
N ARG A 409 -13.89 -9.85 24.10
CA ARG A 409 -12.69 -10.69 23.91
C ARG A 409 -11.60 -10.00 23.10
N LEU A 410 -11.94 -9.16 22.12
CA LEU A 410 -10.94 -8.38 21.38
C LEU A 410 -10.35 -7.25 22.21
N THR A 411 -11.17 -6.55 23.01
CA THR A 411 -10.64 -5.56 23.97
C THR A 411 -9.63 -6.22 24.89
N ARG A 412 -9.95 -7.39 25.47
CA ARG A 412 -8.99 -8.14 26.30
C ARG A 412 -7.73 -8.55 25.55
N ALA A 413 -7.83 -8.96 24.29
CA ALA A 413 -6.67 -9.32 23.47
C ALA A 413 -5.78 -8.09 23.19
N LEU A 414 -6.39 -6.96 22.85
CA LEU A 414 -5.71 -5.68 22.63
C LEU A 414 -5.06 -5.15 23.92
N ASP A 415 -5.73 -5.26 25.06
CA ASP A 415 -5.20 -4.82 26.36
C ASP A 415 -3.89 -5.53 26.74
N ASN A 416 -3.73 -6.77 26.25
CA ASN A 416 -2.54 -7.59 26.42
C ASN A 416 -1.57 -7.53 25.23
N SER A 417 -1.88 -6.76 24.18
CA SER A 417 -1.05 -6.70 22.96
C SER A 417 0.23 -5.89 23.17
N VAL A 418 1.18 -6.07 22.26
CA VAL A 418 2.49 -5.42 22.28
C VAL A 418 2.76 -4.68 20.97
N LEU A 419 3.50 -3.59 21.09
CA LEU A 419 4.14 -2.90 19.99
C LEU A 419 5.53 -3.50 19.78
N CYS A 420 5.80 -3.90 18.54
CA CYS A 420 7.01 -4.61 18.15
C CYS A 420 7.85 -3.75 17.19
N HIS A 421 9.08 -3.42 17.59
CA HIS A 421 10.08 -2.84 16.70
C HIS A 421 11.16 -3.87 16.41
N TYR A 422 11.37 -4.19 15.13
CA TYR A 422 12.36 -5.18 14.70
C TYR A 422 13.65 -4.49 14.30
N THR A 423 14.76 -4.98 14.82
CA THR A 423 16.09 -4.41 14.59
C THR A 423 17.15 -5.50 14.72
N PRO A 424 18.37 -5.33 14.18
CA PRO A 424 19.41 -6.34 14.36
C PRO A 424 19.92 -6.40 15.81
N LYS A 425 20.35 -7.58 16.28
CA LYS A 425 20.85 -7.81 17.66
C LYS A 425 21.88 -6.78 18.10
N SER A 426 22.88 -6.49 17.26
CA SER A 426 23.93 -5.52 17.54
C SER A 426 23.38 -4.12 17.85
N ARG A 427 22.39 -3.66 17.06
CA ARG A 427 21.73 -2.37 17.26
C ARG A 427 20.86 -2.36 18.50
N ALA A 428 20.14 -3.46 18.77
CA ALA A 428 19.33 -3.61 19.98
C ALA A 428 20.20 -3.52 21.25
N GLN A 429 21.38 -4.13 21.25
CA GLN A 429 22.31 -4.07 22.37
C GLN A 429 22.82 -2.64 22.63
N VAL A 430 23.19 -1.90 21.57
CA VAL A 430 23.61 -0.48 21.70
C VAL A 430 22.49 0.37 22.29
N MET A 431 21.25 0.15 21.84
CA MET A 431 20.09 0.86 22.39
C MET A 431 19.90 0.58 23.88
N LEU A 432 20.11 -0.67 24.32
CA LEU A 432 20.03 -1.04 25.74
C LEU A 432 21.20 -0.48 26.55
N ASP A 433 22.43 -0.52 26.05
CA ASP A 433 23.60 -0.20 26.86
C ASP A 433 23.82 1.31 27.02
N HIS A 434 23.45 2.09 26.01
CA HIS A 434 23.83 3.50 25.93
C HIS A 434 22.66 4.47 25.78
N GLU A 435 21.68 4.13 24.94
CA GLU A 435 20.65 5.10 24.57
C GLU A 435 19.40 5.05 25.44
N GLN A 436 19.03 3.85 25.91
CA GLN A 436 17.79 3.55 26.64
C GLN A 436 16.52 4.06 25.93
N GLN A 437 16.60 4.24 24.61
CA GLN A 437 15.53 4.80 23.79
C GLN A 437 15.68 4.43 22.30
N ILE A 438 14.58 4.45 21.56
CA ILE A 438 14.54 4.37 20.09
C ILE A 438 14.22 5.77 19.56
N LYS A 439 15.06 6.28 18.66
CA LYS A 439 14.91 7.62 18.08
C LYS A 439 14.30 7.56 16.69
N SER A 440 13.43 8.52 16.38
CA SER A 440 12.97 8.82 15.02
C SER A 440 14.12 9.34 14.17
N LYS A 441 13.90 9.42 12.85
CA LYS A 441 14.92 9.95 11.94
C LYS A 441 15.29 11.39 12.29
N THR A 442 14.31 12.25 12.55
CA THR A 442 14.57 13.64 12.93
C THR A 442 15.49 13.74 14.16
N GLU A 443 15.24 12.92 15.18
CA GLU A 443 16.03 12.91 16.41
C GLU A 443 17.42 12.26 16.21
N LEU A 444 17.54 11.25 15.35
CA LEU A 444 18.83 10.68 14.96
C LEU A 444 19.70 11.72 14.25
N LEU A 445 19.15 12.40 13.25
CA LEU A 445 19.87 13.39 12.44
C LEU A 445 20.20 14.68 13.20
N ALA A 446 19.44 15.01 14.23
CA ALA A 446 19.75 16.11 15.13
C ALA A 446 21.02 15.84 15.95
N ALA A 447 21.27 14.58 16.31
CA ALA A 447 22.46 14.17 17.05
C ALA A 447 23.66 13.89 16.12
N ASP A 448 23.41 13.25 14.99
CA ASP A 448 24.42 12.87 14.00
C ASP A 448 23.83 12.94 12.59
N LYS A 449 24.33 13.86 11.77
CA LYS A 449 23.83 14.11 10.41
C LYS A 449 24.01 12.93 9.46
N ASP A 450 24.92 12.02 9.77
CA ASP A 450 25.22 10.84 8.96
C ASP A 450 24.59 9.57 9.55
N ALA A 451 23.72 9.71 10.56
CA ALA A 451 23.10 8.57 11.23
C ALA A 451 22.29 7.69 10.25
N PRO A 452 22.50 6.35 10.28
CA PRO A 452 21.81 5.44 9.39
C PRO A 452 20.30 5.40 9.71
N ASN A 453 19.49 5.61 8.67
CA ASN A 453 18.03 5.59 8.73
C ASN A 453 17.44 4.92 7.48
N ASN A 454 16.20 4.48 7.59
CA ASN A 454 15.51 3.71 6.55
C ASN A 454 14.40 4.51 5.84
N SER A 455 14.39 5.84 5.97
CA SER A 455 13.32 6.68 5.41
C SER A 455 13.57 6.97 3.93
N GLU A 456 12.54 6.78 3.12
CA GLU A 456 12.54 7.01 1.68
C GLU A 456 12.02 8.43 1.35
N ALA A 457 12.10 8.84 0.08
CA ALA A 457 11.60 10.16 -0.36
C ALA A 457 10.10 10.35 -0.06
N TYR A 458 9.33 9.26 -0.13
CA TYR A 458 7.91 9.26 0.19
C TYR A 458 7.64 9.57 1.66
N ASP A 459 8.43 8.99 2.58
CA ASP A 459 8.32 9.26 4.03
C ASP A 459 8.61 10.74 4.33
N ARG A 460 9.62 11.31 3.65
CA ARG A 460 10.04 12.70 3.85
C ARG A 460 9.06 13.72 3.31
N HIS A 461 8.64 13.58 2.06
CA HIS A 461 7.90 14.63 1.36
C HIS A 461 6.43 14.28 1.17
N GLY A 462 6.13 13.00 0.93
CA GLY A 462 4.74 12.54 0.76
C GLY A 462 4.00 12.55 2.08
N LEU A 463 4.52 11.84 3.08
CA LEU A 463 3.93 11.76 4.40
C LEU A 463 4.46 12.80 5.38
N ALA A 464 5.71 13.24 5.21
CA ALA A 464 6.45 14.05 6.19
C ALA A 464 6.41 13.46 7.61
N ASN A 465 6.59 12.15 7.73
CA ASN A 465 6.49 11.39 8.98
C ASN A 465 7.87 11.03 9.61
N GLU A 466 8.96 11.70 9.20
CA GLU A 466 10.33 11.42 9.68
C GLU A 466 10.53 11.62 11.20
N GLY A 467 9.64 12.36 11.84
CA GLY A 467 9.61 12.57 13.29
C GLY A 467 8.94 11.44 14.08
N PHE A 468 8.62 10.30 13.47
CA PHE A 468 7.99 9.16 14.14
C PHE A 468 8.87 7.91 14.12
N VAL A 469 8.69 7.07 15.15
CA VAL A 469 9.21 5.71 15.24
C VAL A 469 8.09 4.74 14.95
N PHE A 470 8.36 3.83 14.01
CA PHE A 470 7.41 2.81 13.56
C PHE A 470 7.46 1.53 14.40
N PHE A 471 6.27 1.00 14.71
CA PHE A 471 6.04 -0.28 15.39
C PHE A 471 4.95 -1.09 14.68
N TYR A 472 5.09 -2.41 14.72
CA TYR A 472 3.97 -3.33 14.44
C TYR A 472 3.14 -3.51 15.70
N LEU A 473 1.82 -3.61 15.56
CA LEU A 473 0.96 -4.12 16.63
C LEU A 473 0.87 -5.64 16.50
N GLU A 474 1.09 -6.37 17.60
CA GLU A 474 1.08 -7.83 17.62
C GLU A 474 0.50 -8.41 18.92
N VAL A 475 0.00 -9.64 18.83
CA VAL A 475 -0.27 -10.47 20.02
C VAL A 475 1.08 -10.88 20.64
N PRO A 476 1.22 -10.93 21.97
CA PRO A 476 2.47 -11.36 22.60
C PRO A 476 2.92 -12.73 22.12
N ASN A 477 4.22 -12.95 22.06
CA ASN A 477 4.84 -14.19 21.61
C ASN A 477 4.43 -14.59 20.17
N SER A 478 4.03 -13.62 19.34
CA SER A 478 3.85 -13.86 17.91
C SER A 478 5.18 -14.35 17.30
N PRO A 479 5.14 -15.19 16.25
CA PRO A 479 6.36 -15.54 15.53
C PRO A 479 7.09 -14.30 15.02
N PHE A 480 8.41 -14.36 14.95
CA PHE A 480 9.19 -13.29 14.33
C PHE A 480 8.75 -13.07 12.88
N ARG A 481 8.67 -11.80 12.48
CA ARG A 481 8.42 -11.45 11.10
C ARG A 481 9.68 -11.65 10.27
N ASP A 482 9.52 -12.21 9.08
CA ASP A 482 10.51 -12.03 8.00
C ASP A 482 10.55 -10.55 7.65
N SER A 483 11.52 -9.86 8.25
CA SER A 483 11.66 -8.42 8.18
C SER A 483 13.01 -8.08 7.58
N ARG A 484 13.00 -7.16 6.59
CA ARG A 484 14.24 -6.58 6.04
C ARG A 484 15.10 -5.88 7.11
N PHE A 485 14.50 -5.55 8.25
CA PHE A 485 15.16 -4.85 9.36
C PHE A 485 16.02 -5.75 10.26
N ALA A 486 16.07 -7.06 10.01
CA ALA A 486 16.93 -7.98 10.75
C ALA A 486 18.43 -7.83 10.46
N GLY A 487 18.82 -7.23 9.33
CA GLY A 487 20.24 -7.06 8.99
C GLY A 487 20.95 -8.39 8.65
N LYS A 488 22.26 -8.46 8.92
CA LYS A 488 23.10 -9.66 8.67
C LYS A 488 23.31 -10.52 9.93
N ASP A 489 23.00 -9.99 11.11
CA ASP A 489 23.05 -10.64 12.41
C ASP A 489 21.65 -11.09 12.86
N GLU A 490 21.58 -11.73 14.02
CA GLU A 490 20.33 -12.30 14.53
C GLU A 490 19.26 -11.21 14.72
N PRO A 491 18.01 -11.42 14.26
CA PRO A 491 16.92 -10.48 14.51
C PRO A 491 16.61 -10.32 15.99
N ALA A 492 16.42 -9.09 16.44
CA ALA A 492 15.88 -8.72 17.73
C ALA A 492 14.52 -8.03 17.58
N ARG A 493 13.67 -8.17 18.59
CA ARG A 493 12.36 -7.54 18.70
C ARG A 493 12.26 -6.82 20.03
N VAL A 494 12.08 -5.50 19.95
CA VAL A 494 11.72 -4.66 21.08
C VAL A 494 10.21 -4.69 21.25
N GLU A 495 9.73 -5.14 22.40
CA GLU A 495 8.32 -5.27 22.76
C GLU A 495 7.93 -4.25 23.82
N LEU A 496 6.95 -3.39 23.51
CA LEU A 496 6.34 -2.46 24.45
C LEU A 496 4.88 -2.83 24.68
N PRO A 497 4.38 -2.94 25.92
CA PRO A 497 2.96 -3.17 26.16
C PRO A 497 2.09 -2.05 25.56
N LEU A 498 1.09 -2.39 24.75
CA LEU A 498 0.23 -1.41 24.05
C LEU A 498 -0.36 -0.39 25.02
N THR A 499 -1.06 -0.87 26.04
CA THR A 499 -1.82 -0.05 27.00
C THR A 499 -0.96 0.85 27.89
N ARG A 500 0.33 0.53 28.03
CA ARG A 500 1.30 1.34 28.79
C ARG A 500 2.24 2.15 27.90
N SER A 501 2.10 2.02 26.59
CA SER A 501 2.94 2.75 25.64
C SER A 501 2.44 4.17 25.41
N PRO A 502 3.31 5.10 24.95
CA PRO A 502 2.89 6.42 24.50
C PRO A 502 1.91 6.41 23.32
N LEU A 503 1.66 5.27 22.68
CA LEU A 503 0.74 5.16 21.56
C LEU A 503 -0.68 5.52 21.99
N MET A 504 -1.05 5.19 23.23
CA MET A 504 -2.37 5.46 23.79
C MET A 504 -2.63 6.94 24.12
N SER A 505 -1.59 7.78 24.16
CA SER A 505 -1.72 9.20 24.52
C SER A 505 -1.22 10.15 23.45
N GLN A 506 -0.17 9.78 22.74
CA GLN A 506 0.60 10.68 21.86
C GLN A 506 0.84 10.12 20.45
N GLY A 507 0.59 8.82 20.24
CA GLY A 507 0.80 8.19 18.95
C GLY A 507 -0.48 8.02 18.13
N TRP A 508 -0.30 7.48 16.92
CA TRP A 508 -1.38 7.19 16.00
C TRP A 508 -1.14 5.88 15.25
N LEU A 509 -2.19 5.37 14.64
CA LEU A 509 -2.23 4.10 13.95
C LEU A 509 -2.88 4.31 12.59
N MET A 510 -2.20 3.90 11.53
CA MET A 510 -2.81 3.72 10.21
C MET A 510 -3.21 2.25 10.06
N LEU A 511 -4.42 1.93 9.62
CA LEU A 511 -4.91 0.56 9.49
C LEU A 511 -4.34 -0.17 8.27
N SER A 512 -3.97 0.54 7.20
CA SER A 512 -3.40 0.00 5.96
C SER A 512 -1.89 0.21 5.85
N ASP A 513 -1.30 -0.28 4.77
CA ASP A 513 0.05 0.11 4.38
C ASP A 513 0.16 1.62 4.06
N PHE A 514 1.25 2.28 4.48
CA PHE A 514 1.45 3.72 4.30
C PHE A 514 1.65 4.14 2.84
N ALA A 515 2.53 3.45 2.12
CA ALA A 515 2.98 3.88 0.81
C ALA A 515 1.90 3.65 -0.25
N GLN A 516 1.30 2.46 -0.20
CA GLN A 516 0.36 2.02 -1.24
C GLN A 516 -1.10 2.22 -0.81
N ARG A 517 -1.35 2.50 0.48
CA ARG A 517 -2.70 2.56 1.07
C ARG A 517 -3.49 1.27 0.87
N GLU A 518 -2.80 0.14 0.80
CA GLU A 518 -3.39 -1.16 0.46
C GLU A 518 -3.79 -1.97 1.70
N TYR A 519 -4.87 -2.73 1.53
CA TYR A 519 -5.31 -3.79 2.43
C TYR A 519 -5.16 -5.15 1.76
N PRO A 520 -4.92 -6.24 2.50
CA PRO A 520 -4.90 -7.56 1.90
C PRO A 520 -6.25 -7.96 1.28
N THR A 521 -6.17 -8.57 0.09
CA THR A 521 -7.24 -9.32 -0.57
C THR A 521 -7.45 -10.64 0.15
N LEU A 522 -8.71 -11.03 0.34
CA LEU A 522 -9.14 -12.30 0.95
C LEU A 522 -9.85 -13.19 -0.06
N ARG A 523 -9.44 -14.45 -0.11
CA ARG A 523 -10.11 -15.52 -0.86
C ARG A 523 -10.31 -16.76 0.01
N THR A 524 -11.40 -17.49 -0.22
CA THR A 524 -11.71 -18.76 0.45
C THR A 524 -11.64 -19.94 -0.52
N ASP A 525 -11.42 -21.14 0.01
CA ASP A 525 -11.53 -22.38 -0.78
C ASP A 525 -13.01 -22.71 -0.97
N PRO A 526 -13.52 -22.85 -2.20
CA PRO A 526 -14.90 -23.27 -2.43
C PRO A 526 -15.26 -24.65 -1.83
N GLN A 527 -14.28 -25.54 -1.68
CA GLN A 527 -14.44 -26.90 -1.14
C GLN A 527 -14.28 -26.96 0.39
N ASP A 528 -13.58 -25.98 0.96
CA ASP A 528 -13.51 -25.76 2.41
C ASP A 528 -13.75 -24.27 2.71
N PRO A 529 -15.03 -23.84 2.77
CA PRO A 529 -15.41 -22.45 3.04
C PRO A 529 -14.89 -21.92 4.38
N GLY A 530 -14.46 -22.81 5.27
CA GLY A 530 -13.80 -22.45 6.52
C GLY A 530 -12.38 -21.97 6.30
N SER A 531 -11.67 -22.39 5.25
CA SER A 531 -10.29 -22.02 4.96
C SER A 531 -10.19 -20.69 4.19
N LEU A 532 -9.17 -19.89 4.50
CA LEU A 532 -8.93 -18.60 3.86
C LEU A 532 -7.44 -18.42 3.53
N GLN A 533 -7.17 -17.63 2.51
CA GLN A 533 -5.86 -17.09 2.21
C GLN A 533 -5.97 -15.58 2.03
N SER A 534 -4.95 -14.86 2.50
CA SER A 534 -4.80 -13.42 2.30
C SER A 534 -3.53 -13.11 1.50
N ARG A 535 -3.60 -12.12 0.61
CA ARG A 535 -2.43 -11.59 -0.12
C ARG A 535 -2.56 -10.09 -0.29
N LEU A 536 -1.44 -9.39 -0.40
CA LEU A 536 -1.48 -8.01 -0.83
C LEU A 536 -1.89 -7.92 -2.30
N PRO A 537 -2.57 -6.85 -2.72
CA PRO A 537 -2.88 -6.58 -4.12
C PRO A 537 -1.62 -6.64 -5.03
N THR A 538 -0.48 -6.20 -4.50
CA THR A 538 0.82 -6.29 -5.19
C THR A 538 1.44 -7.68 -5.25
N ARG A 539 0.84 -8.70 -4.62
CA ARG A 539 1.34 -10.08 -4.53
C ARG A 539 0.25 -11.13 -4.73
N GLU A 540 -0.73 -10.85 -5.58
CA GLU A 540 -1.86 -11.76 -5.81
C GLU A 540 -1.45 -13.06 -6.50
N GLU A 541 -0.34 -13.09 -7.22
CA GLU A 541 0.23 -14.32 -7.79
C GLU A 541 0.54 -15.37 -6.72
N GLY A 542 0.71 -14.96 -5.46
CA GLY A 542 0.94 -15.88 -4.35
C GLY A 542 -0.30 -16.63 -3.85
N PHE A 543 -1.49 -16.42 -4.42
CA PHE A 543 -2.67 -17.23 -4.11
C PHE A 543 -2.50 -18.66 -4.65
N SER A 544 -2.85 -19.65 -3.85
CA SER A 544 -2.91 -21.04 -4.33
C SER A 544 -4.19 -21.24 -5.15
N ASP A 545 -4.12 -22.11 -6.16
CA ASP A 545 -5.24 -22.52 -7.02
C ASP A 545 -6.49 -23.04 -6.28
N ARG A 546 -6.36 -23.38 -4.98
CA ARG A 546 -7.50 -23.71 -4.12
C ARG A 546 -8.35 -22.50 -3.73
N PHE A 547 -7.73 -21.35 -3.49
CA PHE A 547 -8.40 -20.17 -2.93
C PHE A 547 -8.94 -19.27 -4.03
N THR A 548 -10.00 -19.73 -4.69
CA THR A 548 -10.57 -19.06 -5.88
C THR A 548 -11.79 -18.21 -5.55
N ARG A 549 -12.47 -18.42 -4.43
CA ARG A 549 -13.68 -17.65 -4.10
C ARG A 549 -13.32 -16.29 -3.51
N PRO A 550 -13.62 -15.17 -4.17
CA PRO A 550 -13.31 -13.84 -3.64
C PRO A 550 -14.24 -13.49 -2.48
N VAL A 551 -13.65 -12.97 -1.40
CA VAL A 551 -14.40 -12.53 -0.21
C VAL A 551 -14.29 -11.03 -0.03
N ARG A 552 -13.08 -10.48 -0.13
CA ARG A 552 -12.82 -9.06 0.16
C ARG A 552 -11.62 -8.59 -0.65
N ARG A 553 -11.70 -7.39 -1.20
CA ARG A 553 -10.57 -6.71 -1.86
C ARG A 553 -10.70 -5.21 -1.71
N PHE A 554 -9.58 -4.51 -1.71
CA PHE A 554 -9.56 -3.06 -1.71
C PHE A 554 -9.31 -2.53 -3.13
N ASP A 555 -10.16 -1.60 -3.56
CA ASP A 555 -10.04 -0.91 -4.83
C ASP A 555 -9.65 0.55 -4.55
N VAL A 556 -8.42 0.96 -4.91
CA VAL A 556 -7.83 2.29 -4.61
C VAL A 556 -8.50 3.43 -5.40
N GLY A 557 -9.56 3.16 -6.17
CA GLY A 557 -10.31 4.18 -6.92
C GLY A 557 -9.58 4.82 -8.11
N THR A 558 -8.33 4.42 -8.41
CA THR A 558 -7.43 5.07 -9.37
C THR A 558 -7.97 5.18 -10.79
N GLY A 559 -8.75 4.20 -11.25
CA GLY A 559 -9.37 4.22 -12.58
C GLY A 559 -10.61 5.10 -12.72
N ARG A 560 -11.03 5.80 -11.66
CA ARG A 560 -12.22 6.66 -11.62
C ARG A 560 -11.92 8.12 -11.33
N ALA A 561 -10.66 8.44 -11.01
CA ALA A 561 -10.22 9.78 -10.66
C ALA A 561 -9.97 10.61 -11.93
N GLU A 562 -10.52 11.82 -11.98
CA GLU A 562 -10.11 12.83 -12.95
C GLU A 562 -8.96 13.64 -12.36
N LEU A 563 -7.81 13.59 -13.04
CA LEU A 563 -6.63 14.38 -12.66
C LEU A 563 -6.53 15.61 -13.54
N ASP A 564 -6.35 16.77 -12.91
CA ASP A 564 -5.98 17.99 -13.60
C ASP A 564 -4.47 17.96 -13.92
N PHE A 565 -4.13 17.32 -15.04
CA PHE A 565 -2.75 17.14 -15.47
C PHE A 565 -2.01 18.46 -15.70
N ASP A 566 -2.70 19.50 -16.17
CA ASP A 566 -2.09 20.81 -16.42
C ASP A 566 -1.69 21.47 -15.08
N LYS A 567 -2.57 21.42 -14.08
CA LYS A 567 -2.28 21.90 -12.71
C LYS A 567 -1.12 21.14 -12.08
N VAL A 568 -1.10 19.81 -12.17
CA VAL A 568 -0.02 19.01 -11.58
C VAL A 568 1.31 19.25 -12.29
N THR A 569 1.32 19.28 -13.63
CA THR A 569 2.54 19.54 -14.43
C THR A 569 3.10 20.92 -14.14
N SER A 570 2.25 21.95 -14.11
CA SER A 570 2.65 23.31 -13.74
C SER A 570 3.23 23.37 -12.33
N GLY A 571 2.65 22.64 -11.38
CA GLY A 571 3.19 22.51 -10.02
C GLY A 571 4.55 21.83 -9.98
N MET A 572 4.76 20.78 -10.78
CA MET A 572 6.04 20.09 -10.88
C MET A 572 7.15 20.97 -11.46
N GLU A 573 6.85 21.80 -12.45
CA GLU A 573 7.81 22.77 -13.02
C GLU A 573 8.27 23.79 -11.99
N GLN A 574 7.38 24.16 -11.06
CA GLN A 574 7.65 25.15 -10.01
C GLN A 574 8.32 24.55 -8.76
N GLU A 575 8.26 23.23 -8.55
CA GLU A 575 8.81 22.57 -7.36
C GLU A 575 10.34 22.40 -7.48
N PRO A 576 11.17 23.14 -6.72
CA PRO A 576 12.62 23.06 -6.84
C PRO A 576 13.22 21.75 -6.30
N ASP A 577 12.55 21.08 -5.35
CA ASP A 577 13.06 19.83 -4.77
C ASP A 577 12.76 18.65 -5.70
N ARG A 578 13.81 17.98 -6.17
CA ARG A 578 13.71 16.87 -7.14
C ARG A 578 12.93 15.68 -6.59
N ASP A 579 13.14 15.33 -5.32
CA ASP A 579 12.51 14.17 -4.70
C ASP A 579 11.03 14.46 -4.48
N ARG A 580 10.70 15.65 -3.97
CA ARG A 580 9.33 16.15 -3.82
C ARG A 580 8.61 16.21 -5.15
N ARG A 581 9.22 16.80 -6.19
CA ARG A 581 8.69 16.85 -7.56
C ARG A 581 8.36 15.45 -8.10
N GLY A 582 9.23 14.48 -7.83
CA GLY A 582 9.03 13.09 -8.25
C GLY A 582 7.83 12.40 -7.61
N GLN A 583 7.35 12.87 -6.46
CA GLN A 583 6.19 12.31 -5.76
C GLN A 583 4.85 13.01 -6.11
N MET A 584 4.89 14.20 -6.72
CA MET A 584 3.67 15.01 -6.93
C MET A 584 2.60 14.28 -7.75
N MET A 585 2.97 13.66 -8.87
CA MET A 585 2.02 12.90 -9.71
C MET A 585 1.37 11.74 -8.94
N PHE A 586 2.17 10.99 -8.19
CA PHE A 586 1.67 9.85 -7.41
C PHE A 586 0.76 10.31 -6.28
N LEU A 587 1.06 11.41 -5.62
CA LEU A 587 0.26 11.90 -4.51
C LEU A 587 -1.03 12.58 -4.98
N ALA A 588 -0.98 13.31 -6.08
CA ALA A 588 -2.17 13.87 -6.72
C ALA A 588 -3.13 12.74 -7.14
N SER A 589 -2.62 11.65 -7.70
CA SER A 589 -3.46 10.48 -8.05
C SER A 589 -4.06 9.81 -6.82
N GLN A 590 -3.29 9.62 -5.74
CA GLN A 590 -3.79 9.05 -4.49
C GLN A 590 -4.86 9.94 -3.84
N ALA A 591 -4.71 11.26 -3.90
CA ALA A 591 -5.68 12.23 -3.39
C ALA A 591 -6.97 12.22 -4.23
N ALA A 592 -6.84 12.29 -5.55
CA ALA A 592 -7.99 12.29 -6.47
C ALA A 592 -8.77 10.95 -6.45
N ALA A 593 -8.09 9.84 -6.16
CA ALA A 593 -8.71 8.52 -6.08
C ALA A 593 -9.42 8.25 -4.74
N ASP A 594 -9.05 8.96 -3.66
CA ASP A 594 -9.60 8.75 -2.31
C ASP A 594 -11.15 8.74 -2.24
N PRO A 595 -11.88 9.68 -2.88
CA PRO A 595 -13.35 9.67 -2.85
C PRO A 595 -13.97 8.42 -3.50
N HIS A 596 -13.23 7.74 -4.38
CA HIS A 596 -13.64 6.56 -5.12
C HIS A 596 -13.09 5.25 -4.55
N SER A 597 -12.20 5.32 -3.56
CA SER A 597 -11.65 4.16 -2.87
C SER A 597 -12.73 3.39 -2.12
N ALA A 598 -12.75 2.07 -2.30
CA ALA A 598 -13.76 1.22 -1.68
C ALA A 598 -13.20 -0.13 -1.26
N MET A 599 -13.71 -0.64 -0.14
CA MET A 599 -13.59 -2.03 0.24
C MET A 599 -14.76 -2.81 -0.35
N THR A 600 -14.45 -3.72 -1.27
CA THR A 600 -15.41 -4.54 -1.99
C THR A 600 -15.48 -5.93 -1.36
N TYR A 601 -16.68 -6.38 -1.05
CA TYR A 601 -16.96 -7.71 -0.49
C TYR A 601 -17.72 -8.54 -1.53
N GLY A 602 -17.28 -9.79 -1.72
CA GLY A 602 -17.78 -10.70 -2.75
C GLY A 602 -17.39 -10.32 -4.17
N ALA A 603 -17.88 -11.08 -5.15
CA ALA A 603 -17.73 -10.79 -6.58
C ALA A 603 -18.82 -11.49 -7.41
N ALA A 604 -19.01 -11.02 -8.65
CA ALA A 604 -19.91 -11.63 -9.61
C ALA A 604 -19.52 -13.09 -9.93
N PRO A 605 -20.50 -13.99 -10.19
CA PRO A 605 -21.95 -13.75 -10.25
C PRO A 605 -22.65 -13.72 -8.88
N GLY A 606 -21.90 -13.80 -7.77
CA GLY A 606 -22.45 -13.72 -6.42
C GLY A 606 -22.79 -12.29 -5.98
N PRO A 607 -23.34 -12.14 -4.76
CA PRO A 607 -23.55 -10.83 -4.15
C PRO A 607 -22.23 -10.07 -4.05
N GLN A 608 -22.27 -8.78 -4.41
CA GLN A 608 -21.14 -7.88 -4.32
C GLN A 608 -21.60 -6.57 -3.68
N THR A 609 -20.92 -6.17 -2.60
CA THR A 609 -21.19 -4.90 -1.91
C THR A 609 -19.89 -4.12 -1.78
N ALA A 610 -19.91 -2.84 -2.13
CA ALA A 610 -18.76 -1.95 -2.02
C ALA A 610 -19.04 -0.87 -0.97
N HIS A 611 -18.10 -0.69 -0.05
CA HIS A 611 -18.18 0.31 1.01
C HIS A 611 -17.08 1.35 0.81
N PRO A 612 -17.37 2.66 0.87
CA PRO A 612 -16.34 3.69 0.82
C PRO A 612 -15.26 3.46 1.87
N GLU A 613 -14.00 3.57 1.47
CA GLU A 613 -12.84 3.30 2.31
C GLU A 613 -11.77 4.38 2.04
N ARG A 614 -12.04 5.56 2.62
CA ARG A 614 -11.20 6.77 2.48
C ARG A 614 -10.05 6.74 3.48
N LEU A 615 -9.06 7.63 3.33
CA LEU A 615 -7.99 7.76 4.32
C LEU A 615 -8.53 8.08 5.72
N ARG A 616 -9.58 8.90 5.83
CA ARG A 616 -10.20 9.16 7.14
C ARG A 616 -10.68 7.87 7.82
N SER A 617 -11.08 6.84 7.05
CA SER A 617 -11.50 5.52 7.55
C SER A 617 -10.33 4.63 8.01
N ASN A 618 -9.11 5.13 7.90
CA ASN A 618 -7.86 4.38 8.07
C ASN A 618 -7.02 4.90 9.25
N THR A 619 -7.41 6.01 9.87
CA THR A 619 -6.63 6.65 10.95
C THR A 619 -7.29 6.40 12.30
N LEU A 620 -6.49 6.06 13.31
CA LEU A 620 -6.88 6.05 14.72
C LEU A 620 -5.79 6.73 15.55
N MET A 621 -6.15 7.40 16.65
CA MET A 621 -5.19 8.15 17.47
C MET A 621 -5.41 7.94 18.97
N GLY A 622 -4.32 7.72 19.71
CA GLY A 622 -4.37 7.68 21.18
C GLY A 622 -5.37 6.68 21.73
N SER A 623 -6.27 7.16 22.60
CA SER A 623 -7.29 6.35 23.28
C SER A 623 -8.30 5.70 22.35
N ASP A 624 -8.40 6.17 21.10
CA ASP A 624 -9.31 5.61 20.11
C ASP A 624 -8.82 4.32 19.46
N ILE A 625 -7.53 4.00 19.60
CA ILE A 625 -6.92 2.87 18.89
C ILE A 625 -7.57 1.54 19.25
N VAL A 626 -7.69 1.25 20.55
CA VAL A 626 -8.32 0.01 21.02
C VAL A 626 -9.79 -0.09 20.61
N PRO A 627 -10.68 0.86 20.98
CA PRO A 627 -12.09 0.76 20.59
C PRO A 627 -12.29 0.82 19.07
N GLY A 628 -11.48 1.60 18.33
CA GLY A 628 -11.55 1.69 16.88
C GLY A 628 -11.17 0.39 16.18
N LEU A 629 -10.14 -0.33 16.63
CA LEU A 629 -9.80 -1.65 16.09
C LEU A 629 -10.90 -2.69 16.37
N VAL A 630 -11.53 -2.62 17.54
CA VAL A 630 -12.66 -3.49 17.89
C VAL A 630 -13.88 -3.20 17.00
N GLU A 631 -14.24 -1.93 16.85
CA GLU A 631 -15.30 -1.46 15.95
C GLU A 631 -15.01 -1.91 14.51
N ARG A 632 -13.76 -1.77 14.06
CA ARG A 632 -13.33 -2.22 12.73
C ARG A 632 -13.53 -3.72 12.55
N ALA A 633 -13.10 -4.53 13.51
CA ALA A 633 -13.28 -5.99 13.45
C ALA A 633 -14.77 -6.39 13.35
N ILE A 634 -15.64 -5.72 14.11
CA ILE A 634 -17.09 -5.97 14.06
C ILE A 634 -17.65 -5.63 12.68
N VAL A 635 -17.29 -4.47 12.12
CA VAL A 635 -17.70 -4.05 10.77
C VAL A 635 -17.22 -5.03 9.71
N GLU A 636 -15.96 -5.48 9.77
CA GLU A 636 -15.41 -6.47 8.85
C GLU A 636 -16.17 -7.81 8.93
N ILE A 637 -16.47 -8.31 10.13
CA ILE A 637 -17.28 -9.53 10.32
C ILE A 637 -18.69 -9.36 9.76
N GLN A 638 -19.33 -8.21 9.97
CA GLN A 638 -20.67 -7.92 9.45
C GLN A 638 -20.69 -7.93 7.93
N ARG A 639 -19.73 -7.24 7.29
CA ARG A 639 -19.65 -7.12 5.83
C ARG A 639 -19.26 -8.46 5.18
N ILE A 640 -18.30 -9.19 5.75
CA ILE A 640 -17.97 -10.56 5.30
C ILE A 640 -19.19 -11.47 5.39
N GLY A 641 -20.01 -11.36 6.45
CA GLY A 641 -21.21 -12.18 6.63
C GLY A 641 -22.30 -11.99 5.58
N GLU A 642 -22.26 -10.89 4.82
CA GLU A 642 -23.18 -10.66 3.69
C GLU A 642 -22.87 -11.56 2.49
N VAL A 643 -21.60 -11.90 2.30
CA VAL A 643 -21.10 -12.64 1.13
C VAL A 643 -20.60 -14.04 1.47
N ASP A 644 -20.15 -14.26 2.71
CA ASP A 644 -19.58 -15.50 3.21
C ASP A 644 -19.94 -15.75 4.68
N ARG A 645 -21.11 -16.37 4.91
CA ARG A 645 -21.60 -16.68 6.26
C ARG A 645 -20.70 -17.66 7.01
N HIS A 646 -20.13 -18.65 6.33
CA HIS A 646 -19.26 -19.65 6.96
C HIS A 646 -18.00 -19.01 7.52
N LEU A 647 -17.35 -18.14 6.74
CA LEU A 647 -16.19 -17.41 7.22
C LEU A 647 -16.57 -16.46 8.36
N ALA A 648 -17.69 -15.73 8.25
CA ALA A 648 -18.14 -14.83 9.32
C ALA A 648 -18.41 -15.59 10.63
N ASP A 649 -19.06 -16.75 10.57
CA ASP A 649 -19.30 -17.57 11.76
C ASP A 649 -18.01 -18.14 12.35
N ARG A 650 -17.03 -18.50 11.51
CA ARG A 650 -15.69 -18.86 11.97
C ARG A 650 -15.01 -17.69 12.70
N LEU A 651 -15.03 -16.48 12.13
CA LEU A 651 -14.45 -15.29 12.77
C LEU A 651 -15.14 -14.96 14.10
N LYS A 652 -16.47 -15.13 14.17
CA LYS A 652 -17.23 -15.01 15.43
C LYS A 652 -16.91 -16.12 16.43
N ALA A 653 -16.40 -17.27 16.03
CA ALA A 653 -16.01 -18.34 16.94
C ALA A 653 -14.55 -18.25 17.42
N MET A 654 -13.69 -17.51 16.73
CA MET A 654 -12.27 -17.34 17.10
C MET A 654 -12.09 -16.73 18.49
N SER A 655 -11.06 -17.18 19.21
CA SER A 655 -10.61 -16.49 20.42
C SER A 655 -10.16 -15.05 20.11
N GLY A 656 -10.08 -14.19 21.13
CA GLY A 656 -9.63 -12.81 20.95
C GLY A 656 -8.25 -12.71 20.26
N ASN A 657 -7.31 -13.57 20.62
CA ASN A 657 -5.96 -13.57 20.03
C ASN A 657 -5.96 -14.08 18.58
N GLU A 658 -6.74 -15.11 18.24
CA GLU A 658 -6.84 -15.60 16.87
C GLU A 658 -7.50 -14.56 15.95
N LEU A 659 -8.59 -13.97 16.40
CA LEU A 659 -9.29 -12.92 15.66
C LEU A 659 -8.42 -11.68 15.50
N LEU A 660 -7.67 -11.30 16.54
CA LEU A 660 -6.73 -10.18 16.45
C LEU A 660 -5.60 -10.47 15.46
N ARG A 661 -5.01 -11.69 15.46
CA ARG A 661 -4.01 -12.06 14.46
C ARG A 661 -4.55 -11.98 13.04
N PHE A 662 -5.76 -12.49 12.80
CA PHE A 662 -6.45 -12.35 11.53
C PHE A 662 -6.60 -10.87 11.14
N LEU A 663 -7.11 -10.04 12.05
CA LEU A 663 -7.32 -8.62 11.79
C LEU A 663 -6.00 -7.91 11.41
N LEU A 664 -4.95 -8.10 12.21
CA LEU A 664 -3.69 -7.40 12.07
C LEU A 664 -2.84 -7.90 10.89
N LYS A 665 -2.98 -9.16 10.49
CA LYS A 665 -2.17 -9.76 9.41
C LYS A 665 -2.91 -9.86 8.09
N ASP A 666 -4.15 -10.35 8.15
CA ASP A 666 -4.91 -10.80 6.99
C ASP A 666 -5.94 -9.77 6.52
N ALA A 667 -6.35 -8.80 7.36
CA ALA A 667 -7.37 -7.82 6.97
C ALA A 667 -6.87 -6.37 6.87
N LEU A 668 -5.98 -5.94 7.78
CA LEU A 668 -5.56 -4.54 7.93
C LEU A 668 -4.08 -4.31 7.61
N ARG A 669 -3.18 -4.88 8.44
CA ARG A 669 -1.73 -4.56 8.52
C ARG A 669 -1.43 -3.18 9.10
N PRO A 670 -1.89 -2.89 10.33
CA PRO A 670 -1.77 -1.57 10.88
C PRO A 670 -0.32 -1.21 11.26
N GLN A 671 -0.04 0.07 11.17
CA GLN A 671 1.28 0.68 11.36
C GLN A 671 1.20 1.72 12.48
N ALA A 672 1.85 1.41 13.62
CA ALA A 672 1.81 2.26 14.80
C ALA A 672 2.98 3.25 14.80
N MET A 673 2.68 4.51 15.09
CA MET A 673 3.62 5.61 14.96
C MET A 673 3.72 6.38 16.28
N LEU A 674 4.91 6.41 16.86
CA LEU A 674 5.23 7.10 18.10
C LEU A 674 6.12 8.33 17.83
N PRO A 675 5.80 9.53 18.35
CA PRO A 675 6.53 10.73 18.01
C PRO A 675 7.91 10.78 18.69
N ASN A 676 8.86 11.44 18.03
CA ASN A 676 10.21 11.78 18.48
C ASN A 676 11.04 10.57 18.90
N THR A 677 10.95 10.19 20.18
CA THR A 677 11.82 9.21 20.82
C THR A 677 11.00 8.36 21.79
N VAL A 678 11.26 7.06 21.81
CA VAL A 678 10.52 6.07 22.59
C VAL A 678 11.44 5.46 23.63
N SER A 679 11.13 5.67 24.91
CA SER A 679 11.90 5.07 26.01
C SER A 679 11.80 3.54 26.01
N LEU A 680 12.92 2.89 26.29
CA LEU A 680 13.02 1.44 26.47
C LEU A 680 12.80 0.98 27.91
N ALA A 681 12.51 1.90 28.85
CA ALA A 681 12.39 1.58 30.27
C ALA A 681 11.33 0.50 30.60
N GLN A 682 10.32 0.34 29.75
CA GLN A 682 9.28 -0.67 29.88
C GLN A 682 9.33 -1.73 28.77
N ALA A 683 10.39 -1.71 27.96
CA ALA A 683 10.54 -2.62 26.84
C ALA A 683 11.16 -3.95 27.27
N ARG A 684 10.73 -5.03 26.62
CA ARG A 684 11.47 -6.29 26.59
C ARG A 684 12.16 -6.42 25.25
N VAL A 685 13.39 -6.90 25.23
CA VAL A 685 14.13 -7.07 23.97
C VAL A 685 14.43 -8.54 23.82
N VAL A 686 13.82 -9.18 22.83
CA VAL A 686 13.89 -10.63 22.64
C VAL A 686 14.55 -10.92 21.31
N LEU A 687 15.40 -11.95 21.24
CA LEU A 687 16.03 -12.44 20.03
C LEU A 687 15.17 -13.50 19.35
N SER A 688 15.41 -13.72 18.06
CA SER A 688 14.71 -14.77 17.31
C SER A 688 14.93 -16.19 17.86
N SER A 689 16.05 -16.43 18.54
CA SER A 689 16.35 -17.65 19.32
C SER A 689 15.52 -17.81 20.60
N GLY A 690 14.84 -16.76 21.05
CA GLY A 690 14.09 -16.73 22.31
C GLY A 690 14.88 -16.20 23.52
N GLU A 691 16.16 -15.88 23.36
CA GLU A 691 16.97 -15.21 24.40
C GLU A 691 16.48 -13.77 24.63
N GLU A 692 16.36 -13.34 25.88
CA GLU A 692 16.06 -11.95 26.24
C GLU A 692 17.36 -11.18 26.45
N LEU A 693 17.53 -10.06 25.74
CA LEU A 693 18.66 -9.16 25.91
C LEU A 693 18.46 -8.26 27.12
N HIS A 694 19.54 -8.08 27.88
CA HIS A 694 19.61 -7.17 29.01
C HIS A 694 20.75 -6.16 28.82
N PRO A 695 20.68 -4.98 29.47
CA PRO A 695 21.80 -4.05 29.47
C PRO A 695 23.06 -4.73 29.99
N THR A 696 24.19 -4.53 29.30
CA THR A 696 25.49 -5.01 29.74
C THR A 696 25.83 -4.35 31.07
N PRO A 697 26.12 -5.11 32.14
CA PRO A 697 26.50 -4.52 33.42
C PRO A 697 27.78 -3.70 33.24
N VAL A 698 27.74 -2.43 33.65
CA VAL A 698 28.94 -1.57 33.68
C VAL A 698 29.91 -2.18 34.69
N PRO A 699 31.16 -2.52 34.31
CA PRO A 699 32.13 -3.02 35.28
C PRO A 699 32.35 -1.97 36.38
N ALA A 700 32.26 -2.43 37.63
CA ALA A 700 32.32 -1.60 38.84
C ALA A 700 33.68 -0.93 39.05
#